data_AF-A0A9D9NIW5-F1
#
_entry.id   AF-A0A9D9NIW5-F1
#
_cell.length_a   1.000
_cell.length_b   1.000
_cell.length_c   1.000
_cell.angle_alpha   90.00
_cell.angle_beta   90.00
_cell.angle_gamma   90.00
#
_symmetry.space_group_name_H-M   'P 1'
#
loop_
_entity.id
_entity.type
_entity.pdbx_description
1 polymer ?
#
loop_
_entity_poly.entity_id
_entity_poly.type
_entity_poly.pdbx_seq_one_letter_code
_entity_poly.pdbx_strand_id
1 'polypeptide(L)'
;MKYSKNLKEALTYLGIAVLFVVLAYAFVPDVLSGKIMNQSDTSAWRGMTHEIAEHNAANPDDKTLWTNSMFGGMPTVAMYDEFHGDWTNPLYKALMTGARPANFLFISLIGGFLLMLAFGVDKFLAIAGAIAITFCSYNLQIIQVGHNTKMQAIAFMPWVLAGVVFTYRSALASLRKKEEGTAGWKNWLPKTVLGSVLFAMALSFQIKANHPQITYYLAIIIFLYAITLFIWLCCNRDRRKAFAKFFTASALLLVIGGIGISTNLNKLIPTYRYAEYTMRGGSELTPDSDTHNDEGLDLGYATAWSYGIEETPNLLIPDFNGGASSGELKGRSSETYRLLQRAGQPGLDQVMKALPLYWGPQPFTAGPMYMGAITVFLFVLGLCLYKGKEKWWLAVASVIAIFLAWGNHFMWFTRLWFEYAPMYNKFRTVSMALVVLQVTLPVLGFVMLDRILKNGYPKAEVIKSTAIAFAVTAGFCFICILFPGIAGDFRGAGDAQLPEMLSDALAADRRGLLVSDAWRSLLFISLTAGLLVFISKSEKFSGKSATAITAAAICLMVLFDLWGVGKRYLNSSHFVTKRDFSGQFAERPVDRMILEDTDLDYRVLDISVNTFNDSHQSYHHRCIGGYSPAKLQRYQDLIERYLMGEINSVIRTVNEEQTIEGTQENLPYLPVVSMLNGKYIIVGAEYPPVVNGHTFGNAWFVDSFVAADSPDDEIALIGEVDLHDTAVIGDDFSWAQEAFPAGASGSGQAGTVASHDGLAESESIVMTHYAPNELRYSYSTGSDRAVIFSEIYYPEGWTLTCIPAGEGTSSEELPLFRADWILRGAIIPAGEGELVMRFDPQSYRTGEALSRASSITLLLLLILSAGGMAFISSRKDEA
;
A
#
# COMPACT_ATOMS: atom_id res chain seq x y z
N MET A 1 -43.63 -3.95 -26.36
CA MET A 1 -43.61 -4.49 -24.97
C MET A 1 -42.27 -5.08 -24.52
N LYS A 2 -41.46 -5.75 -25.37
CA LYS A 2 -40.17 -6.36 -24.96
C LYS A 2 -39.02 -5.33 -24.91
N TYR A 3 -38.93 -4.44 -25.90
CA TYR A 3 -38.03 -3.28 -25.89
C TYR A 3 -38.24 -2.38 -24.65
N SER A 4 -39.50 -2.13 -24.27
CA SER A 4 -39.82 -1.38 -23.05
C SER A 4 -39.40 -2.09 -21.76
N LYS A 5 -39.27 -3.42 -21.76
CA LYS A 5 -38.79 -4.19 -20.60
C LYS A 5 -37.27 -4.11 -20.45
N ASN A 6 -36.51 -4.31 -21.54
CA ASN A 6 -35.05 -4.19 -21.52
C ASN A 6 -34.62 -2.75 -21.20
N LEU A 7 -35.33 -1.75 -21.73
CA LEU A 7 -35.12 -0.34 -21.38
C LEU A 7 -35.39 -0.09 -19.89
N LYS A 8 -36.48 -0.64 -19.32
CA LYS A 8 -36.79 -0.49 -17.89
C LYS A 8 -35.73 -1.13 -16.99
N GLU A 9 -35.17 -2.27 -17.39
CA GLU A 9 -34.06 -2.91 -16.67
C GLU A 9 -32.79 -2.08 -16.76
N ALA A 10 -32.42 -1.60 -17.96
CA ALA A 10 -31.27 -0.70 -18.15
C ALA A 10 -31.41 0.59 -17.32
N LEU A 11 -32.58 1.24 -17.34
CA LEU A 11 -32.89 2.41 -16.53
C LEU A 11 -32.79 2.12 -15.03
N THR A 12 -33.15 0.90 -14.59
CA THR A 12 -32.99 0.51 -13.17
C THR A 12 -31.51 0.48 -12.79
N TYR A 13 -30.66 -0.17 -13.59
CA TYR A 13 -29.22 -0.24 -13.31
C TYR A 13 -28.54 1.12 -13.42
N LEU A 14 -28.96 1.96 -14.38
CA LEU A 14 -28.51 3.35 -14.48
C LEU A 14 -28.89 4.14 -13.24
N GLY A 15 -30.13 4.02 -12.75
CA GLY A 15 -30.58 4.65 -11.52
C GLY A 15 -29.77 4.22 -10.29
N ILE A 16 -29.37 2.95 -10.21
CA ILE A 16 -28.49 2.44 -9.14
C ILE A 16 -27.08 3.03 -9.27
N ALA A 17 -26.52 3.12 -10.47
CA ALA A 17 -25.23 3.75 -10.69
C ALA A 17 -25.25 5.24 -10.30
N VAL A 18 -26.30 5.97 -10.66
CA VAL A 18 -26.51 7.37 -10.25
C VAL A 18 -26.63 7.47 -8.72
N LEU A 19 -27.37 6.58 -8.07
CA LEU A 19 -27.45 6.53 -6.60
C LEU A 19 -26.06 6.35 -5.98
N PHE A 20 -25.20 5.50 -6.52
CA PHE A 20 -23.84 5.33 -6.00
C PHE A 20 -22.97 6.56 -6.18
N VAL A 21 -23.09 7.28 -7.30
CA VAL A 21 -22.43 8.60 -7.46
C VAL A 21 -22.92 9.56 -6.38
N VAL A 22 -24.23 9.65 -6.17
CA VAL A 22 -24.81 10.53 -5.13
C VAL A 22 -24.30 10.15 -3.75
N LEU A 23 -24.30 8.86 -3.38
CA LEU A 23 -23.81 8.39 -2.07
C LEU A 23 -22.32 8.72 -1.87
N ALA A 24 -21.48 8.49 -2.88
CA ALA A 24 -20.06 8.76 -2.80
C ALA A 24 -19.76 10.25 -2.59
N TYR A 25 -20.37 11.13 -3.38
CA TYR A 25 -20.17 12.58 -3.26
C TYR A 25 -20.86 13.17 -2.04
N ALA A 26 -22.00 12.64 -1.61
CA ALA A 26 -22.66 13.07 -0.38
C ALA A 26 -21.83 12.74 0.88
N PHE A 27 -20.95 11.73 0.82
CA PHE A 27 -20.08 11.37 1.95
C PHE A 27 -18.97 12.41 2.15
N VAL A 28 -18.40 12.87 1.03
CA VAL A 28 -17.31 13.86 0.95
C VAL A 28 -17.73 15.10 0.15
N PRO A 29 -18.75 15.85 0.59
CA PRO A 29 -19.29 16.97 -0.19
C PRO A 29 -18.26 18.08 -0.41
N ASP A 30 -17.23 18.17 0.44
CA ASP A 30 -16.13 19.13 0.35
C ASP A 30 -15.45 19.13 -1.04
N VAL A 31 -15.36 17.98 -1.71
CA VAL A 31 -14.73 17.90 -3.05
C VAL A 31 -15.51 18.67 -4.12
N LEU A 32 -16.82 18.89 -3.92
CA LEU A 32 -17.65 19.69 -4.83
C LEU A 32 -17.32 21.18 -4.73
N SER A 33 -16.73 21.62 -3.62
CA SER A 33 -16.26 22.99 -3.42
C SER A 33 -14.83 23.24 -3.95
N GLY A 34 -14.23 22.26 -4.64
CA GLY A 34 -12.87 22.35 -5.16
C GLY A 34 -11.76 22.10 -4.12
N LYS A 35 -12.13 21.77 -2.87
CA LYS A 35 -11.18 21.33 -1.84
C LYS A 35 -10.61 19.96 -2.16
N ILE A 36 -9.42 19.71 -1.63
CA ILE A 36 -8.75 18.41 -1.70
C ILE A 36 -8.47 17.91 -0.29
N MET A 37 -8.25 16.61 -0.16
CA MET A 37 -7.97 16.02 1.13
C MET A 37 -6.51 16.24 1.53
N ASN A 38 -6.29 16.60 2.80
CA ASN A 38 -4.98 16.75 3.38
C ASN A 38 -4.49 15.39 3.91
N GLN A 39 -3.82 14.64 3.05
CA GLN A 39 -3.35 13.28 3.33
C GLN A 39 -1.82 13.30 3.49
N SER A 40 -1.31 12.86 4.65
CA SER A 40 0.13 12.83 4.95
C SER A 40 0.91 11.98 3.95
N ASP A 41 0.37 10.83 3.54
CA ASP A 41 1.05 9.99 2.54
C ASP A 41 1.11 10.67 1.17
N THR A 42 0.10 11.48 0.83
CA THR A 42 0.08 12.19 -0.46
C THR A 42 1.01 13.39 -0.45
N SER A 43 1.17 14.08 0.69
CA SER A 43 2.17 15.13 0.81
C SER A 43 3.59 14.55 0.76
N ALA A 44 3.86 13.48 1.52
CA ALA A 44 5.15 12.78 1.47
C ALA A 44 5.47 12.25 0.06
N TRP A 45 4.51 11.62 -0.62
CA TRP A 45 4.67 11.16 -2.00
C TRP A 45 4.94 12.31 -2.98
N ARG A 46 4.33 13.48 -2.77
CA ARG A 46 4.56 14.65 -3.63
C ARG A 46 5.99 15.19 -3.48
N GLY A 47 6.56 15.17 -2.27
CA GLY A 47 7.98 15.50 -2.07
C GLY A 47 8.90 14.48 -2.74
N MET A 48 8.67 13.19 -2.49
CA MET A 48 9.42 12.08 -3.10
C MET A 48 9.45 12.10 -4.64
N THR A 49 8.34 12.45 -5.29
CA THR A 49 8.19 12.34 -6.75
C THR A 49 8.35 13.66 -7.50
N HIS A 50 8.75 14.74 -6.82
CA HIS A 50 8.83 16.07 -7.43
C HIS A 50 9.79 16.09 -8.62
N GLU A 51 11.04 15.66 -8.44
CA GLU A 51 12.06 15.58 -9.50
C GLU A 51 11.56 14.74 -10.69
N ILE A 52 10.94 13.58 -10.42
CA ILE A 52 10.40 12.69 -11.46
C ILE A 52 9.31 13.41 -12.25
N ALA A 53 8.43 14.13 -11.57
CA ALA A 53 7.32 14.83 -12.20
C ALA A 53 7.80 15.98 -13.08
N GLU A 54 8.79 16.76 -12.62
CA GLU A 54 9.38 17.86 -13.39
C GLU A 54 10.13 17.34 -14.61
N HIS A 55 11.01 16.34 -14.43
CA HIS A 55 11.76 15.73 -15.54
C HIS A 55 10.81 15.16 -16.59
N ASN A 56 9.80 14.38 -16.18
CA ASN A 56 8.87 13.76 -17.12
C ASN A 56 7.94 14.77 -17.81
N ALA A 57 7.67 15.92 -17.20
CA ALA A 57 6.91 16.99 -17.82
C ALA A 57 7.74 17.72 -18.88
N ALA A 58 9.05 17.91 -18.63
CA ALA A 58 9.99 18.48 -19.60
C ALA A 58 10.35 17.49 -20.73
N ASN A 59 10.42 16.20 -20.42
CA ASN A 59 10.88 15.13 -21.32
C ASN A 59 9.82 14.01 -21.48
N PRO A 60 8.68 14.28 -22.16
CA PRO A 60 7.58 13.33 -22.25
C PRO A 60 7.91 12.02 -22.99
N ASP A 61 8.90 12.06 -23.88
CA ASP A 61 9.37 10.92 -24.68
C ASP A 61 10.54 10.15 -24.03
N ASP A 62 11.17 10.72 -22.98
CA ASP A 62 12.29 10.11 -22.24
C ASP A 62 12.06 10.22 -20.72
N LYS A 63 11.00 9.56 -20.26
CA LYS A 63 10.63 9.55 -18.85
C LYS A 63 11.68 8.83 -18.01
N THR A 64 12.01 9.41 -16.86
CA THR A 64 13.02 8.84 -15.97
C THR A 64 12.52 7.61 -15.21
N LEU A 65 13.39 6.60 -15.12
CA LEU A 65 13.22 5.40 -14.30
C LEU A 65 14.10 5.42 -13.04
N TRP A 66 14.83 6.51 -12.82
CA TRP A 66 15.68 6.76 -11.65
C TRP A 66 15.42 8.17 -11.06
N THR A 67 15.67 8.35 -9.76
CA THR A 67 15.60 9.65 -9.09
C THR A 67 16.67 9.74 -8.02
N ASN A 68 17.28 10.92 -7.86
CA ASN A 68 18.25 11.18 -6.79
C ASN A 68 17.67 12.04 -5.66
N SER A 69 16.35 12.22 -5.63
CA SER A 69 15.66 13.09 -4.66
C SER A 69 15.80 12.60 -3.20
N MET A 70 15.98 11.30 -3.01
CA MET A 70 16.15 10.65 -1.70
C MET A 70 17.22 9.57 -1.77
N PHE A 71 17.90 9.36 -0.64
CA PHE A 71 18.92 8.33 -0.46
C PHE A 71 20.06 8.38 -1.49
N GLY A 72 20.30 9.56 -2.08
CA GLY A 72 21.27 9.76 -3.14
C GLY A 72 21.00 9.02 -4.46
N GLY A 73 19.89 8.31 -4.61
CA GLY A 73 19.58 7.58 -5.84
C GLY A 73 18.76 6.31 -5.63
N MET A 74 17.63 6.17 -6.32
CA MET A 74 16.93 4.89 -6.42
C MET A 74 16.00 4.77 -7.65
N PRO A 75 15.66 3.54 -8.08
CA PRO A 75 14.68 3.32 -9.14
C PRO A 75 13.29 3.85 -8.80
N THR A 76 12.61 4.46 -9.79
CA THR A 76 11.28 5.05 -9.62
C THR A 76 10.15 4.01 -9.57
N VAL A 77 10.46 2.73 -9.76
CA VAL A 77 9.47 1.64 -9.86
C VAL A 77 8.51 1.56 -8.65
N ALA A 78 9.02 1.90 -7.47
CA ALA A 78 8.25 1.89 -6.23
C ALA A 78 7.45 3.19 -5.97
N MET A 79 7.72 4.26 -6.73
CA MET A 79 7.27 5.63 -6.43
C MET A 79 6.38 6.22 -7.52
N TYR A 80 6.58 5.83 -8.78
CA TYR A 80 5.89 6.42 -9.93
C TYR A 80 4.92 5.44 -10.61
N ASP A 81 3.84 5.97 -11.17
CA ASP A 81 2.67 5.18 -11.60
C ASP A 81 2.50 5.07 -13.12
N GLU A 82 3.24 5.83 -13.93
CA GLU A 82 3.06 5.83 -15.38
C GLU A 82 4.17 5.10 -16.13
N PHE A 83 3.91 3.83 -16.46
CA PHE A 83 4.73 3.01 -17.33
C PHE A 83 4.08 2.83 -18.71
N HIS A 84 4.89 2.78 -19.77
CA HIS A 84 4.41 2.52 -21.12
C HIS A 84 4.01 1.05 -21.30
N GLY A 85 3.32 0.74 -22.39
CA GLY A 85 2.94 -0.64 -22.74
C GLY A 85 1.51 -1.04 -22.36
N ASP A 86 0.97 -0.60 -21.23
CA ASP A 86 -0.39 -1.03 -20.84
C ASP A 86 -1.52 -0.26 -21.54
N TRP A 87 -2.13 -0.90 -22.53
CA TRP A 87 -3.26 -0.33 -23.29
C TRP A 87 -4.63 -0.48 -22.61
N THR A 88 -4.72 -1.12 -21.44
CA THR A 88 -5.94 -1.11 -20.63
C THR A 88 -6.07 0.20 -19.81
N ASN A 89 -4.98 0.97 -19.69
CA ASN A 89 -4.89 2.17 -18.87
C ASN A 89 -5.95 3.25 -19.18
N PRO A 90 -6.37 3.52 -20.43
CA PRO A 90 -7.44 4.47 -20.70
C PRO A 90 -8.78 4.06 -20.07
N LEU A 91 -9.11 2.76 -20.07
CA LEU A 91 -10.32 2.26 -19.42
C LEU A 91 -10.21 2.37 -17.90
N TYR A 92 -9.03 2.09 -17.35
CA TYR A 92 -8.75 2.31 -15.93
C TYR A 92 -8.93 3.79 -15.53
N LYS A 93 -8.32 4.72 -16.28
CA LYS A 93 -8.43 6.17 -16.06
C LYS A 93 -9.89 6.65 -16.18
N ALA A 94 -10.66 6.09 -17.14
CA ALA A 94 -12.08 6.38 -17.27
C ALA A 94 -12.90 5.95 -16.05
N LEU A 95 -12.64 4.77 -15.48
CA LEU A 95 -13.29 4.32 -14.24
C LEU A 95 -12.87 5.16 -13.04
N MET A 96 -11.62 5.60 -12.99
CA MET A 96 -11.06 6.45 -11.93
C MET A 96 -11.43 7.93 -12.07
N THR A 97 -12.18 8.30 -13.10
CA THR A 97 -12.62 9.68 -13.32
C THR A 97 -13.55 10.16 -12.21
N GLY A 98 -13.37 11.40 -11.79
CA GLY A 98 -14.10 12.02 -10.68
C GLY A 98 -13.17 12.55 -9.60
N ALA A 99 -13.73 13.20 -8.59
CA ALA A 99 -12.96 13.77 -7.50
C ALA A 99 -12.54 12.69 -6.49
N ARG A 100 -11.29 12.72 -6.04
CA ARG A 100 -10.81 11.86 -4.93
C ARG A 100 -11.25 12.47 -3.59
N PRO A 101 -11.73 11.66 -2.63
CA PRO A 101 -11.84 10.19 -2.65
C PRO A 101 -13.21 9.65 -3.14
N ALA A 102 -14.13 10.49 -3.62
CA ALA A 102 -15.47 10.05 -4.04
C ALA A 102 -15.42 8.96 -5.14
N ASN A 103 -14.46 9.04 -6.06
CA ASN A 103 -14.25 8.02 -7.08
C ASN A 103 -13.95 6.63 -6.49
N PHE A 104 -13.14 6.51 -5.43
CA PHE A 104 -12.84 5.24 -4.77
C PHE A 104 -14.09 4.61 -4.16
N LEU A 105 -14.91 5.42 -3.49
CA LEU A 105 -16.18 4.97 -2.90
C LEU A 105 -17.15 4.49 -4.00
N PHE A 106 -17.25 5.23 -5.11
CA PHE A 106 -18.09 4.84 -6.24
C PHE A 106 -17.67 3.50 -6.86
N ILE A 107 -16.38 3.30 -7.11
CA ILE A 107 -15.86 2.04 -7.68
C ILE A 107 -16.10 0.86 -6.72
N SER A 108 -15.89 1.07 -5.42
CA SER A 108 -16.17 0.07 -4.39
C SER A 108 -17.66 -0.31 -4.35
N LEU A 109 -18.57 0.67 -4.43
CA LEU A 109 -20.01 0.44 -4.46
C LEU A 109 -20.44 -0.40 -5.68
N ILE A 110 -19.95 -0.05 -6.87
CA ILE A 110 -20.24 -0.83 -8.08
C ILE A 110 -19.70 -2.26 -7.93
N GLY A 111 -18.48 -2.43 -7.43
CA GLY A 111 -17.86 -3.74 -7.23
C GLY A 111 -18.63 -4.62 -6.26
N GLY A 112 -18.97 -4.08 -5.08
CA GLY A 112 -19.77 -4.77 -4.08
C GLY A 112 -21.16 -5.15 -4.62
N PHE A 113 -21.78 -4.27 -5.40
CA PHE A 113 -23.06 -4.54 -6.05
C PHE A 113 -22.96 -5.68 -7.06
N LEU A 114 -21.95 -5.66 -7.94
CA LEU A 114 -21.68 -6.73 -8.90
C LEU A 114 -21.42 -8.06 -8.21
N LEU A 115 -20.69 -8.07 -7.09
CA LEU A 115 -20.44 -9.26 -6.29
C LEU A 115 -21.73 -9.87 -5.73
N MET A 116 -22.60 -9.04 -5.14
CA MET A 116 -23.90 -9.49 -4.62
C MET A 116 -24.79 -10.08 -5.73
N LEU A 117 -24.85 -9.41 -6.89
CA LEU A 117 -25.54 -9.94 -8.07
C LEU A 117 -24.94 -11.26 -8.55
N ALA A 118 -23.60 -11.37 -8.53
CA ALA A 118 -22.90 -12.60 -8.89
C ALA A 118 -23.29 -13.75 -7.96
N PHE A 119 -23.60 -13.51 -6.68
CA PHE A 119 -24.16 -14.53 -5.78
C PHE A 119 -25.67 -14.79 -5.97
N GLY A 120 -26.37 -13.94 -6.72
CA GLY A 120 -27.80 -14.05 -7.02
C GLY A 120 -28.71 -13.34 -6.02
N VAL A 121 -28.15 -12.42 -5.23
CA VAL A 121 -28.90 -11.52 -4.34
C VAL A 121 -29.77 -10.59 -5.20
N ASP A 122 -30.99 -10.29 -4.73
CA ASP A 122 -31.86 -9.31 -5.41
C ASP A 122 -31.21 -7.92 -5.46
N LYS A 123 -31.43 -7.18 -6.56
CA LYS A 123 -30.79 -5.89 -6.82
C LYS A 123 -30.99 -4.86 -5.71
N PHE A 124 -32.14 -4.81 -5.03
CA PHE A 124 -32.33 -3.82 -3.97
C PHE A 124 -31.54 -4.16 -2.71
N LEU A 125 -31.40 -5.46 -2.42
CA LEU A 125 -30.59 -5.92 -1.29
C LEU A 125 -29.09 -5.91 -1.62
N ALA A 126 -28.73 -6.08 -2.89
CA ALA A 126 -27.36 -5.94 -3.37
C ALA A 126 -26.81 -4.52 -3.13
N ILE A 127 -27.65 -3.48 -3.15
CA ILE A 127 -27.26 -2.11 -2.76
C ILE A 127 -26.82 -2.08 -1.29
N ALA A 128 -27.57 -2.70 -0.38
CA ALA A 128 -27.21 -2.76 1.04
C ALA A 128 -25.87 -3.50 1.26
N GLY A 129 -25.66 -4.60 0.53
CA GLY A 129 -24.39 -5.33 0.55
C GLY A 129 -23.21 -4.51 0.02
N ALA A 130 -23.42 -3.73 -1.03
CA ALA A 130 -22.41 -2.82 -1.57
C ALA A 130 -22.02 -1.69 -0.58
N ILE A 131 -23.02 -1.12 0.10
CA ILE A 131 -22.82 -0.12 1.15
C ILE A 131 -22.03 -0.73 2.31
N ALA A 132 -22.37 -1.96 2.71
CA ALA A 132 -21.67 -2.67 3.79
C ALA A 132 -20.19 -2.88 3.51
N ILE A 133 -19.85 -3.26 2.27
CA ILE A 133 -18.44 -3.42 1.83
C ILE A 133 -17.73 -2.06 1.78
N THR A 134 -18.40 -1.02 1.29
CA THR A 134 -17.73 0.26 0.99
C THR A 134 -17.52 1.12 2.24
N PHE A 135 -18.52 1.24 3.10
CA PHE A 135 -18.53 2.20 4.21
C PHE A 135 -18.05 1.59 5.55
N CYS A 136 -17.43 0.41 5.55
CA CYS A 136 -16.70 -0.05 6.73
C CYS A 136 -15.65 0.99 7.15
N SER A 137 -15.43 1.17 8.45
CA SER A 137 -14.62 2.28 8.97
C SER A 137 -13.19 2.26 8.42
N TYR A 138 -12.62 1.08 8.24
CA TYR A 138 -11.26 0.91 7.74
C TYR A 138 -11.03 1.59 6.38
N ASN A 139 -11.97 1.46 5.44
CA ASN A 139 -11.83 2.10 4.12
C ASN A 139 -11.72 3.62 4.26
N LEU A 140 -12.45 4.20 5.21
CA LEU A 140 -12.46 5.64 5.42
C LEU A 140 -11.20 6.11 6.17
N GLN A 141 -10.67 5.28 7.07
CA GLN A 141 -9.39 5.53 7.75
C GLN A 141 -8.21 5.53 6.77
N ILE A 142 -8.11 4.50 5.91
CA ILE A 142 -7.02 4.42 4.93
C ILE A 142 -7.13 5.53 3.88
N ILE A 143 -8.36 5.93 3.53
CA ILE A 143 -8.60 7.12 2.71
C ILE A 143 -8.12 8.36 3.46
N GLN A 144 -8.44 8.55 4.74
CA GLN A 144 -8.06 9.77 5.46
C GLN A 144 -6.54 9.97 5.53
N VAL A 145 -5.76 8.92 5.80
CA VAL A 145 -4.29 9.04 5.92
C VAL A 145 -3.57 9.14 4.57
N GLY A 146 -4.16 8.59 3.49
CA GLY A 146 -3.58 8.67 2.15
C GLY A 146 -3.06 7.36 1.55
N HIS A 147 -3.40 6.22 2.13
CA HIS A 147 -3.14 4.88 1.58
C HIS A 147 -4.04 4.60 0.34
N ASN A 148 -3.93 5.46 -0.67
CA ASN A 148 -4.79 5.51 -1.84
C ASN A 148 -4.64 4.26 -2.72
N THR A 149 -3.43 3.72 -2.87
CA THR A 149 -3.15 2.47 -3.61
C THR A 149 -3.83 1.27 -2.95
N LYS A 150 -3.77 1.18 -1.61
CA LYS A 150 -4.48 0.20 -0.79
C LYS A 150 -5.99 0.28 -1.01
N MET A 151 -6.56 1.49 -0.90
CA MET A 151 -8.00 1.68 -1.12
C MET A 151 -8.43 1.31 -2.55
N GLN A 152 -7.63 1.64 -3.57
CA GLN A 152 -7.90 1.24 -4.95
C GLN A 152 -7.92 -0.28 -5.12
N ALA A 153 -6.94 -0.99 -4.52
CA ALA A 153 -6.90 -2.45 -4.54
C ALA A 153 -8.13 -3.08 -3.86
N ILE A 154 -8.57 -2.50 -2.73
CA ILE A 154 -9.80 -2.92 -2.03
C ILE A 154 -11.04 -2.67 -2.88
N ALA A 155 -11.14 -1.51 -3.55
CA ALA A 155 -12.27 -1.16 -4.38
C ALA A 155 -12.47 -2.13 -5.56
N PHE A 156 -11.39 -2.67 -6.14
CA PHE A 156 -11.44 -3.68 -7.20
C PHE A 156 -11.55 -5.12 -6.72
N MET A 157 -11.22 -5.42 -5.45
CA MET A 157 -11.36 -6.76 -4.87
C MET A 157 -12.74 -7.41 -5.13
N PRO A 158 -13.89 -6.75 -4.87
CA PRO A 158 -15.20 -7.36 -5.13
C PRO A 158 -15.51 -7.55 -6.62
N TRP A 159 -14.89 -6.77 -7.52
CA TRP A 159 -15.03 -6.96 -8.98
C TRP A 159 -14.38 -8.26 -9.43
N VAL A 160 -13.16 -8.52 -8.94
CA VAL A 160 -12.43 -9.77 -9.23
C VAL A 160 -13.24 -10.96 -8.74
N LEU A 161 -13.73 -10.92 -7.51
CA LEU A 161 -14.58 -11.98 -6.95
C LEU A 161 -15.89 -12.14 -7.72
N ALA A 162 -16.51 -11.05 -8.18
CA ALA A 162 -17.71 -11.11 -9.00
C ALA A 162 -17.44 -11.87 -10.32
N GLY A 163 -16.30 -11.61 -10.96
CA GLY A 163 -15.85 -12.33 -12.16
C GLY A 163 -15.64 -13.83 -11.92
N VAL A 164 -14.93 -14.20 -10.85
CA VAL A 164 -14.72 -15.61 -10.46
C VAL A 164 -16.06 -16.32 -10.22
N VAL A 165 -16.92 -15.72 -9.39
CA VAL A 165 -18.21 -16.29 -9.01
C VAL A 165 -19.12 -16.42 -10.24
N PHE A 166 -19.15 -15.41 -11.11
CA PHE A 166 -19.93 -15.46 -12.35
C PHE A 166 -19.43 -16.55 -13.31
N THR A 167 -18.11 -16.73 -13.43
CA THR A 167 -17.48 -17.77 -14.25
C THR A 167 -17.90 -19.18 -13.81
N TYR A 168 -17.70 -19.49 -12.52
CA TYR A 168 -18.08 -20.79 -11.97
C TYR A 168 -19.59 -21.01 -11.97
N ARG A 169 -20.40 -19.99 -11.62
CA ARG A 169 -21.87 -20.12 -11.65
C ARG A 169 -22.39 -20.35 -13.07
N SER A 170 -21.78 -19.73 -14.08
CA SER A 170 -22.14 -19.95 -15.49
C SER A 170 -21.81 -21.36 -15.95
N ALA A 171 -20.61 -21.86 -15.60
CA ALA A 171 -20.19 -23.22 -15.95
C ALA A 171 -21.05 -24.29 -15.27
N LEU A 172 -21.36 -24.10 -13.99
CA LEU A 172 -22.11 -25.05 -13.16
C LEU A 172 -23.63 -24.82 -13.19
N ALA A 173 -24.14 -23.95 -14.06
CA ALA A 173 -25.56 -23.61 -14.14
C ALA A 173 -26.47 -24.84 -14.37
N SER A 174 -25.98 -25.85 -15.11
CA SER A 174 -26.73 -27.08 -15.38
C SER A 174 -27.04 -27.91 -14.13
N LEU A 175 -26.33 -27.71 -13.02
CA LEU A 175 -26.63 -28.39 -11.75
C LEU A 175 -27.77 -27.72 -10.98
N ARG A 176 -28.18 -26.50 -11.35
CA ARG A 176 -29.22 -25.73 -10.65
C ARG A 176 -30.61 -25.86 -11.24
N LYS A 177 -30.71 -26.05 -12.56
CA LYS A 177 -31.98 -26.25 -13.25
C LYS A 177 -32.10 -27.73 -13.64
N LYS A 178 -33.21 -28.38 -13.27
CA LYS A 178 -33.68 -29.63 -13.88
C LYS A 178 -34.19 -29.36 -15.32
N GLU A 179 -33.42 -28.66 -16.13
CA GLU A 179 -33.69 -28.58 -17.57
C GLU A 179 -33.03 -29.82 -18.21
N GLU A 180 -33.75 -30.93 -18.13
CA GLU A 180 -33.61 -32.05 -19.05
C GLU A 180 -33.87 -31.50 -20.46
N GLY A 181 -32.83 -31.16 -21.23
CA GLY A 181 -33.02 -30.86 -22.65
C GLY A 181 -31.97 -30.05 -23.40
N THR A 182 -31.12 -29.23 -22.77
CA THR A 182 -30.20 -28.36 -23.55
C THR A 182 -28.75 -28.39 -23.07
N ALA A 183 -28.11 -29.55 -23.22
CA ALA A 183 -26.76 -29.88 -22.76
C ALA A 183 -25.60 -29.44 -23.69
N GLY A 184 -25.81 -28.47 -24.58
CA GLY A 184 -24.77 -28.00 -25.51
C GLY A 184 -23.76 -27.04 -24.85
N TRP A 185 -22.49 -27.13 -25.24
CA TRP A 185 -21.43 -26.18 -24.84
C TRP A 185 -21.80 -24.71 -25.10
N LYS A 186 -22.60 -24.46 -26.15
CA LYS A 186 -23.10 -23.15 -26.58
C LYS A 186 -23.90 -22.38 -25.50
N ASN A 187 -24.42 -23.05 -24.47
CA ASN A 187 -25.24 -22.39 -23.42
C ASN A 187 -24.46 -21.91 -22.20
N TRP A 188 -23.31 -22.52 -21.89
CA TRP A 188 -22.52 -22.20 -20.69
C TRP A 188 -21.15 -21.61 -21.04
N LEU A 189 -20.47 -22.15 -22.05
CA LEU A 189 -19.10 -21.77 -22.37
C LEU A 189 -18.95 -20.29 -22.74
N PRO A 190 -19.82 -19.67 -23.57
CA PRO A 190 -19.70 -18.24 -23.88
C PRO A 190 -19.81 -17.34 -22.64
N LYS A 191 -20.71 -17.68 -21.71
CA LYS A 191 -20.87 -16.95 -20.45
C LYS A 191 -19.69 -17.16 -19.50
N THR A 192 -19.15 -18.38 -19.46
CA THR A 192 -17.95 -18.70 -18.69
C THR A 192 -16.74 -17.96 -19.24
N VAL A 193 -16.57 -17.89 -20.57
CA VAL A 193 -15.50 -17.11 -21.22
C VAL A 193 -15.65 -15.63 -20.91
N LEU A 194 -16.84 -15.05 -21.09
CA LEU A 194 -17.10 -13.65 -20.71
C LEU A 194 -16.76 -13.42 -19.23
N GLY A 195 -17.15 -14.34 -18.35
CA GLY A 195 -16.82 -14.27 -16.93
C GLY A 195 -15.32 -14.25 -16.64
N SER A 196 -14.55 -15.13 -17.30
CA SER A 196 -13.09 -15.17 -17.14
C SER A 196 -12.40 -13.93 -17.70
N VAL A 197 -12.95 -13.33 -18.77
CA VAL A 197 -12.42 -12.08 -19.33
C VAL A 197 -12.74 -10.89 -18.43
N LEU A 198 -13.95 -10.81 -17.87
CA LEU A 198 -14.31 -9.80 -16.86
C LEU A 198 -13.46 -9.95 -15.59
N PHE A 199 -13.20 -11.19 -15.16
CA PHE A 199 -12.26 -11.48 -14.08
C PHE A 199 -10.86 -10.96 -14.40
N ALA A 200 -10.33 -11.25 -15.58
CA ALA A 200 -9.00 -10.80 -15.98
C ALA A 200 -8.88 -9.28 -16.12
N MET A 201 -9.92 -8.59 -16.60
CA MET A 201 -9.97 -7.14 -16.64
C MET A 201 -10.00 -6.53 -15.23
N ALA A 202 -10.84 -7.06 -14.34
CA ALA A 202 -10.87 -6.64 -12.95
C ALA A 202 -9.54 -6.92 -12.23
N LEU A 203 -8.92 -8.06 -12.52
CA LEU A 203 -7.63 -8.45 -11.95
C LEU A 203 -6.50 -7.55 -12.47
N SER A 204 -6.49 -7.22 -13.77
CA SER A 204 -5.57 -6.23 -14.34
C SER A 204 -5.64 -4.89 -13.58
N PHE A 205 -6.84 -4.38 -13.31
CA PHE A 205 -7.02 -3.14 -12.56
C PHE A 205 -6.66 -3.26 -11.07
N GLN A 206 -6.93 -4.40 -10.45
CA GLN A 206 -6.54 -4.66 -9.07
C GLN A 206 -5.02 -4.74 -8.92
N ILE A 207 -4.31 -5.38 -9.86
CA ILE A 207 -2.85 -5.45 -9.89
C ILE A 207 -2.25 -4.07 -10.16
N LYS A 208 -2.83 -3.30 -11.08
CA LYS A 208 -2.43 -1.92 -11.39
C LYS A 208 -2.46 -0.99 -10.17
N ALA A 209 -3.40 -1.23 -9.23
CA ALA A 209 -3.45 -0.47 -7.97
C ALA A 209 -2.19 -0.67 -7.09
N ASN A 210 -1.32 -1.63 -7.43
CA ASN A 210 0.02 -1.81 -6.89
C ASN A 210 0.08 -2.10 -5.38
N HIS A 211 -0.80 -2.96 -4.88
CA HIS A 211 -0.79 -3.39 -3.48
C HIS A 211 -0.79 -4.93 -3.36
N PRO A 212 0.38 -5.59 -3.49
CA PRO A 212 0.48 -7.05 -3.60
C PRO A 212 -0.07 -7.81 -2.39
N GLN A 213 0.04 -7.25 -1.18
CA GLN A 213 -0.51 -7.89 0.03
C GLN A 213 -2.05 -8.03 -0.01
N ILE A 214 -2.78 -7.05 -0.56
CA ILE A 214 -4.23 -7.13 -0.74
C ILE A 214 -4.57 -8.14 -1.85
N THR A 215 -3.77 -8.18 -2.92
CA THR A 215 -3.87 -9.20 -3.97
C THR A 215 -3.69 -10.61 -3.41
N TYR A 216 -2.73 -10.80 -2.50
CA TYR A 216 -2.47 -12.08 -1.86
C TYR A 216 -3.67 -12.56 -1.03
N TYR A 217 -4.25 -11.70 -0.20
CA TYR A 217 -5.47 -12.05 0.55
C TYR A 217 -6.67 -12.33 -0.36
N LEU A 218 -6.80 -11.62 -1.48
CA LEU A 218 -7.79 -11.93 -2.51
C LEU A 218 -7.57 -13.31 -3.14
N ALA A 219 -6.32 -13.70 -3.41
CA ALA A 219 -6.00 -15.03 -3.92
C ALA A 219 -6.40 -16.13 -2.93
N ILE A 220 -6.20 -15.93 -1.62
CA ILE A 220 -6.68 -16.85 -0.57
C ILE A 220 -8.19 -17.03 -0.65
N ILE A 221 -8.97 -15.94 -0.77
CA ILE A 221 -10.43 -16.02 -0.90
C ILE A 221 -10.83 -16.83 -2.15
N ILE A 222 -10.20 -16.56 -3.29
CA ILE A 222 -10.48 -17.26 -4.56
C ILE A 222 -10.17 -18.75 -4.43
N PHE A 223 -9.04 -19.09 -3.81
CA PHE A 223 -8.63 -20.46 -3.55
C PHE A 223 -9.65 -21.19 -2.66
N LEU A 224 -10.02 -20.61 -1.52
CA LEU A 224 -11.01 -21.17 -0.60
C LEU A 224 -12.39 -21.36 -1.25
N TYR A 225 -12.79 -20.42 -2.12
CA TYR A 225 -14.00 -20.54 -2.91
C TYR A 225 -13.91 -21.72 -3.89
N ALA A 226 -12.85 -21.80 -4.69
CA ALA A 226 -12.66 -22.83 -5.71
C ALA A 226 -12.55 -24.24 -5.09
N ILE A 227 -11.78 -24.40 -4.01
CA ILE A 227 -11.63 -25.70 -3.34
C ILE A 227 -12.93 -26.16 -2.69
N THR A 228 -13.71 -25.24 -2.12
CA THR A 228 -15.04 -25.57 -1.57
C THR A 228 -16.01 -25.99 -2.66
N LEU A 229 -15.96 -25.37 -3.85
CA LEU A 229 -16.71 -25.83 -5.01
C LEU A 229 -16.29 -27.25 -5.42
N PHE A 230 -14.99 -27.52 -5.47
CA PHE A 230 -14.46 -28.83 -5.82
C PHE A 230 -14.91 -29.91 -4.83
N ILE A 231 -14.73 -29.69 -3.52
CA ILE A 231 -15.19 -30.60 -2.46
C ILE A 231 -16.70 -30.84 -2.59
N TRP A 232 -17.49 -29.77 -2.79
CA TRP A 232 -18.95 -29.88 -2.97
C TRP A 232 -19.37 -30.73 -4.19
N LEU A 233 -18.58 -30.73 -5.26
CA LEU A 233 -18.77 -31.62 -6.42
C LEU A 233 -18.39 -33.07 -6.09
N CYS A 234 -17.29 -33.29 -5.35
CA CYS A 234 -16.81 -34.62 -4.96
C CYS A 234 -17.79 -35.36 -4.04
N CYS A 235 -18.44 -34.65 -3.11
CA CYS A 235 -19.34 -35.21 -2.09
C CYS A 235 -20.66 -35.78 -2.65
N ASN A 236 -21.01 -35.59 -3.93
CA ASN A 236 -22.23 -36.15 -4.50
C ASN A 236 -21.98 -36.68 -5.92
N ARG A 237 -22.27 -37.97 -6.13
CA ARG A 237 -22.03 -38.69 -7.40
C ARG A 237 -22.71 -38.03 -8.60
N ASP A 238 -23.91 -37.46 -8.44
CA ASP A 238 -24.63 -36.80 -9.53
C ASP A 238 -23.96 -35.51 -9.99
N ARG A 239 -23.27 -34.82 -9.08
CA ARG A 239 -22.58 -33.56 -9.36
C ARG A 239 -21.27 -33.77 -10.11
N ARG A 240 -20.66 -34.96 -10.00
CA ARG A 240 -19.39 -35.30 -10.67
C ARG A 240 -19.46 -35.19 -12.19
N LYS A 241 -20.66 -35.28 -12.78
CA LYS A 241 -20.90 -35.01 -14.21
C LYS A 241 -20.48 -33.59 -14.64
N ALA A 242 -20.31 -32.66 -13.70
CA ALA A 242 -19.88 -31.29 -13.96
C ALA A 242 -18.35 -31.08 -13.81
N PHE A 243 -17.54 -32.11 -13.53
CA PHE A 243 -16.09 -31.95 -13.37
C PHE A 243 -15.42 -31.32 -14.59
N ALA A 244 -15.75 -31.77 -15.80
CA ALA A 244 -15.21 -31.16 -17.02
C ALA A 244 -15.50 -29.65 -17.09
N LYS A 245 -16.70 -29.22 -16.67
CA LYS A 245 -17.08 -27.80 -16.65
C LYS A 245 -16.34 -27.02 -15.57
N PHE A 246 -16.15 -27.62 -14.39
CA PHE A 246 -15.34 -27.04 -13.31
C PHE A 246 -13.90 -26.81 -13.78
N PHE A 247 -13.22 -27.85 -14.26
CA PHE A 247 -11.83 -27.72 -14.72
C PHE A 247 -11.69 -26.80 -15.94
N THR A 248 -12.67 -26.77 -16.85
CA THR A 248 -12.66 -25.79 -17.94
C THR A 248 -12.76 -24.37 -17.41
N ALA A 249 -13.64 -24.10 -16.45
CA ALA A 249 -13.77 -22.79 -15.83
C ALA A 249 -12.49 -22.40 -15.06
N SER A 250 -11.89 -23.33 -14.31
CA SER A 250 -10.62 -23.10 -13.61
C SER A 250 -9.48 -22.82 -14.58
N ALA A 251 -9.35 -23.58 -15.67
CA ALA A 251 -8.34 -23.35 -16.70
C ALA A 251 -8.52 -21.99 -17.38
N LEU A 252 -9.76 -21.59 -17.70
CA LEU A 252 -10.05 -20.26 -18.25
C LEU A 252 -9.68 -19.14 -17.27
N LEU A 253 -9.99 -19.28 -15.98
CA LEU A 253 -9.60 -18.31 -14.96
C LEU A 253 -8.08 -18.21 -14.83
N LEU A 254 -7.35 -19.33 -14.85
CA LEU A 254 -5.88 -19.32 -14.76
C LEU A 254 -5.23 -18.70 -16.01
N VAL A 255 -5.60 -19.15 -17.21
CA VAL A 255 -4.99 -18.69 -18.47
C VAL A 255 -5.34 -17.23 -18.75
N ILE A 256 -6.63 -16.88 -18.72
CA ILE A 256 -7.05 -15.50 -19.04
C ILE A 256 -6.71 -14.56 -17.88
N GLY A 257 -6.76 -15.03 -16.63
CA GLY A 257 -6.24 -14.30 -15.48
C GLY A 257 -4.75 -14.00 -15.58
N GLY A 258 -3.94 -14.96 -16.05
CA GLY A 258 -2.53 -14.78 -16.33
C GLY A 258 -2.28 -13.68 -17.37
N ILE A 259 -3.08 -13.64 -18.44
CA ILE A 259 -3.05 -12.53 -19.42
C ILE A 259 -3.40 -11.20 -18.74
N GLY A 260 -4.41 -11.19 -17.87
CA GLY A 260 -4.80 -10.03 -17.06
C GLY A 260 -3.65 -9.48 -16.18
N ILE A 261 -2.96 -10.36 -15.46
CA ILE A 261 -1.76 -9.98 -14.68
C ILE A 261 -0.66 -9.45 -15.62
N SER A 262 -0.50 -10.11 -16.77
CA SER A 262 0.57 -9.82 -17.73
C SER A 262 0.47 -8.41 -18.34
N THR A 263 -0.73 -7.80 -18.34
CA THR A 263 -0.90 -6.38 -18.72
C THR A 263 -0.11 -5.39 -17.86
N ASN A 264 0.37 -5.79 -16.68
CA ASN A 264 1.16 -4.95 -15.77
C ASN A 264 2.65 -5.36 -15.69
N LEU A 265 3.17 -6.20 -16.59
CA LEU A 265 4.58 -6.66 -16.55
C LEU A 265 5.60 -5.53 -16.69
N ASN A 266 5.23 -4.42 -17.33
CA ASN A 266 5.99 -3.18 -17.41
C ASN A 266 6.38 -2.62 -16.03
N LYS A 267 5.56 -2.87 -14.99
CA LYS A 267 5.84 -2.51 -13.61
C LYS A 267 6.30 -3.72 -12.78
N LEU A 268 5.67 -4.88 -12.96
CA LEU A 268 5.92 -6.07 -12.14
C LEU A 268 7.34 -6.63 -12.29
N ILE A 269 7.88 -6.69 -13.52
CA ILE A 269 9.23 -7.24 -13.74
C ILE A 269 10.29 -6.35 -13.08
N PRO A 270 10.34 -5.02 -13.33
CA PRO A 270 11.29 -4.17 -12.64
C PRO A 270 11.09 -4.16 -11.12
N THR A 271 9.84 -4.26 -10.63
CA THR A 271 9.57 -4.31 -9.18
C THR A 271 10.13 -5.59 -8.57
N TYR A 272 9.97 -6.73 -9.27
CA TYR A 272 10.46 -8.03 -8.80
C TYR A 272 11.99 -8.04 -8.72
N ARG A 273 12.67 -7.58 -9.77
CA ARG A 273 14.14 -7.43 -9.79
C ARG A 273 14.62 -6.50 -8.70
N TYR A 274 13.99 -5.32 -8.60
CA TYR A 274 14.37 -4.34 -7.58
C TYR A 274 14.20 -4.87 -6.16
N ALA A 275 13.12 -5.63 -5.89
CA ALA A 275 12.80 -6.13 -4.55
C ALA A 275 13.92 -6.99 -3.94
N GLU A 276 14.71 -7.70 -4.77
CA GLU A 276 15.86 -8.52 -4.35
C GLU A 276 16.93 -7.66 -3.65
N TYR A 277 17.09 -6.40 -4.05
CA TYR A 277 18.11 -5.48 -3.51
C TYR A 277 17.58 -4.53 -2.43
N THR A 278 16.28 -4.59 -2.12
CA THR A 278 15.66 -3.76 -1.08
C THR A 278 15.70 -4.43 0.28
N MET A 279 15.26 -3.73 1.34
CA MET A 279 15.04 -4.33 2.66
C MET A 279 14.09 -5.55 2.67
N ARG A 280 13.39 -5.85 1.57
CA ARG A 280 12.56 -7.06 1.42
C ARG A 280 13.33 -8.27 0.89
N GLY A 281 14.50 -8.04 0.29
CA GLY A 281 15.42 -9.09 -0.16
C GLY A 281 15.96 -9.87 1.03
N GLY A 282 16.42 -9.14 2.05
CA GLY A 282 17.21 -9.64 3.17
C GLY A 282 18.53 -8.84 3.23
N SER A 283 19.27 -8.92 4.34
CA SER A 283 20.62 -8.37 4.41
C SER A 283 21.65 -9.40 3.94
N GLU A 284 22.69 -8.92 3.27
CA GLU A 284 23.87 -9.70 2.89
C GLU A 284 24.87 -9.79 4.06
N LEU A 285 24.68 -8.98 5.11
CA LEU A 285 25.51 -8.98 6.31
C LEU A 285 25.17 -10.18 7.20
N THR A 286 26.18 -10.72 7.87
CA THR A 286 26.01 -11.81 8.82
C THR A 286 25.16 -11.32 10.01
N PRO A 287 24.11 -12.06 10.42
CA PRO A 287 23.27 -11.62 11.52
C PRO A 287 24.01 -11.53 12.86
N ASP A 288 23.81 -10.43 13.59
CA ASP A 288 24.30 -10.28 14.97
C ASP A 288 23.54 -11.17 15.99
N SER A 289 22.43 -11.82 15.58
CA SER A 289 21.63 -12.72 16.43
C SER A 289 20.91 -13.83 15.66
N ASP A 290 20.68 -14.97 16.32
CA ASP A 290 19.98 -16.19 15.82
C ASP A 290 18.51 -15.98 15.38
N THR A 291 18.01 -14.73 15.35
CA THR A 291 16.61 -14.40 15.05
C THR A 291 16.35 -13.73 13.71
N HIS A 292 17.37 -13.48 12.89
CA HIS A 292 17.18 -12.98 11.52
C HIS A 292 16.85 -14.09 10.53
N ASN A 293 16.00 -13.80 9.55
CA ASN A 293 15.78 -14.66 8.39
C ASN A 293 16.72 -14.23 7.27
N ASP A 294 17.49 -15.19 6.72
CA ASP A 294 18.36 -14.99 5.56
C ASP A 294 17.57 -14.61 4.28
N GLU A 295 16.25 -14.89 4.25
CA GLU A 295 15.35 -14.52 3.15
C GLU A 295 14.05 -13.83 3.66
N GLY A 296 13.82 -12.57 3.26
CA GLY A 296 12.59 -11.83 3.59
C GLY A 296 12.72 -10.83 4.73
N LEU A 297 11.59 -10.30 5.20
CA LEU A 297 11.58 -9.34 6.30
C LEU A 297 11.88 -10.04 7.63
N ASP A 298 12.43 -9.28 8.59
CA ASP A 298 12.47 -9.72 9.98
C ASP A 298 11.05 -10.01 10.50
N LEU A 299 10.89 -11.09 11.28
CA LEU A 299 9.60 -11.52 11.78
C LEU A 299 9.01 -10.51 12.76
N GLY A 300 9.84 -9.91 13.62
CA GLY A 300 9.44 -8.84 14.54
C GLY A 300 8.94 -7.61 13.79
N TYR A 301 9.64 -7.21 12.74
CA TYR A 301 9.22 -6.12 11.85
C TYR A 301 7.91 -6.42 11.11
N ALA A 302 7.77 -7.63 10.54
CA ALA A 302 6.56 -8.02 9.81
C ALA A 302 5.31 -8.02 10.70
N THR A 303 5.50 -8.37 11.96
CA THR A 303 4.44 -8.50 12.98
C THR A 303 4.30 -7.26 13.87
N ALA A 304 5.06 -6.20 13.63
CA ALA A 304 5.01 -4.97 14.44
C ALA A 304 3.60 -4.34 14.51
N TRP A 305 2.79 -4.47 13.45
CA TRP A 305 1.37 -4.12 13.45
C TRP A 305 0.51 -5.39 13.48
N SER A 306 0.48 -6.01 14.65
CA SER A 306 -0.40 -7.13 14.99
C SER A 306 -1.70 -6.63 15.61
N TYR A 307 -2.82 -7.21 15.21
CA TYR A 307 -4.13 -6.90 15.79
C TYR A 307 -4.29 -7.63 17.12
N GLY A 308 -4.56 -6.91 18.21
CA GLY A 308 -4.80 -7.50 19.52
C GLY A 308 -5.95 -8.50 19.50
N ILE A 309 -5.86 -9.57 20.28
CA ILE A 309 -7.00 -10.50 20.45
C ILE A 309 -8.17 -9.72 21.07
N GLU A 310 -7.86 -8.89 22.06
CA GLU A 310 -8.79 -7.96 22.71
C GLU A 310 -9.38 -6.91 21.77
N GLU A 311 -8.83 -6.72 20.57
CA GLU A 311 -9.35 -5.80 19.57
C GLU A 311 -10.43 -6.41 18.68
N THR A 312 -10.57 -7.73 18.64
CA THR A 312 -11.59 -8.43 17.84
C THR A 312 -13.03 -7.92 18.04
N PRO A 313 -13.45 -7.53 19.26
CA PRO A 313 -14.75 -6.88 19.48
C PRO A 313 -14.96 -5.57 18.71
N ASN A 314 -13.91 -4.88 18.27
CA ASN A 314 -14.02 -3.67 17.46
C ASN A 314 -14.73 -3.91 16.11
N LEU A 315 -14.77 -5.17 15.65
CA LEU A 315 -15.57 -5.57 14.47
C LEU A 315 -17.06 -5.25 14.66
N LEU A 316 -17.56 -5.32 15.91
CA LEU A 316 -18.96 -5.15 16.31
C LEU A 316 -19.25 -3.87 17.09
N ILE A 317 -18.32 -3.39 17.92
CA ILE A 317 -18.45 -2.18 18.75
C ILE A 317 -17.30 -1.24 18.36
N PRO A 318 -17.52 -0.13 17.63
CA PRO A 318 -16.43 0.59 17.00
C PRO A 318 -15.33 1.02 17.96
N ASP A 319 -15.64 1.74 19.04
CA ASP A 319 -14.65 2.22 19.99
C ASP A 319 -14.43 1.25 21.18
N PHE A 320 -14.43 -0.08 20.97
CA PHE A 320 -14.19 -1.05 22.06
C PHE A 320 -12.78 -0.90 22.65
N ASN A 321 -11.73 -0.75 21.84
CA ASN A 321 -10.39 -0.34 22.31
C ASN A 321 -10.10 1.15 22.05
N GLY A 322 -11.16 1.95 21.98
CA GLY A 322 -11.08 3.37 21.63
C GLY A 322 -10.95 3.62 20.13
N GLY A 323 -10.74 4.90 19.80
CA GLY A 323 -10.73 5.40 18.43
C GLY A 323 -9.32 5.38 17.80
N ALA A 324 -8.99 6.46 17.09
CA ALA A 324 -7.65 6.65 16.55
C ALA A 324 -6.63 6.98 17.66
N SER A 325 -5.35 6.68 17.43
CA SER A 325 -4.25 7.09 18.32
C SER A 325 -4.05 8.60 18.39
N SER A 326 -4.62 9.35 17.44
CA SER A 326 -4.81 10.79 17.51
C SER A 326 -6.24 11.07 17.07
N GLY A 327 -7.16 11.16 18.04
CA GLY A 327 -8.60 11.28 17.80
C GLY A 327 -9.20 12.54 18.41
N GLU A 328 -10.31 12.98 17.79
CA GLU A 328 -11.09 14.11 18.29
C GLU A 328 -12.20 13.63 19.24
N LEU A 329 -12.21 14.16 20.48
CA LEU A 329 -13.36 14.06 21.37
C LEU A 329 -14.20 15.33 21.29
N LYS A 330 -15.44 15.20 20.81
CA LYS A 330 -16.39 16.31 20.69
C LYS A 330 -17.20 16.46 21.98
N GLY A 331 -17.14 17.66 22.55
CA GLY A 331 -18.06 18.08 23.61
C GLY A 331 -17.39 18.36 24.95
N ARG A 332 -17.93 19.35 25.67
CA ARG A 332 -17.45 19.80 26.99
C ARG A 332 -17.82 18.87 28.15
N SER A 333 -18.44 17.73 27.85
CA SER A 333 -18.81 16.69 28.80
C SER A 333 -17.70 15.67 29.06
N SER A 334 -16.61 15.70 28.27
CA SER A 334 -15.43 14.86 28.49
C SER A 334 -14.78 15.19 29.84
N GLU A 335 -14.36 14.15 30.55
CA GLU A 335 -13.64 14.31 31.82
C GLU A 335 -12.24 14.90 31.56
N THR A 336 -11.57 14.50 30.47
CA THR A 336 -10.30 15.09 30.03
C THR A 336 -10.44 16.59 29.77
N TYR A 337 -11.49 17.01 29.06
CA TYR A 337 -11.76 18.42 28.82
C TYR A 337 -11.93 19.20 30.13
N ARG A 338 -12.75 18.69 31.05
CA ARG A 338 -13.02 19.34 32.33
C ARG A 338 -11.77 19.46 33.19
N LEU A 339 -10.93 18.42 33.19
CA LEU A 339 -9.67 18.42 33.89
C LEU A 339 -8.72 19.48 33.33
N LEU A 340 -8.45 19.45 32.02
CA LEU A 340 -7.56 20.40 31.37
C LEU A 340 -8.05 21.85 31.51
N GLN A 341 -9.36 22.05 31.47
CA GLN A 341 -9.97 23.35 31.74
C GLN A 341 -9.68 23.84 33.17
N ARG A 342 -9.84 22.97 34.18
CA ARG A 342 -9.52 23.31 35.58
C ARG A 342 -8.03 23.58 35.79
N ALA A 343 -7.18 22.90 35.03
CA ALA A 343 -5.73 23.09 35.04
C ALA A 343 -5.27 24.37 34.29
N GLY A 344 -6.18 25.11 33.64
CA GLY A 344 -5.85 26.35 32.94
C GLY A 344 -5.12 26.15 31.61
N GLN A 345 -5.21 24.96 30.99
CA GLN A 345 -4.54 24.66 29.73
C GLN A 345 -5.07 25.57 28.59
N PRO A 346 -4.20 26.35 27.90
CA PRO A 346 -4.62 27.13 26.74
C PRO A 346 -4.86 26.21 25.53
N GLY A 347 -5.66 26.68 24.58
CA GLY A 347 -5.87 25.96 23.31
C GLY A 347 -6.61 24.62 23.45
N LEU A 348 -7.49 24.47 24.44
CA LEU A 348 -8.24 23.23 24.70
C LEU A 348 -8.86 22.62 23.44
N ASP A 349 -9.51 23.42 22.61
CA ASP A 349 -10.17 22.92 21.39
C ASP A 349 -9.18 22.28 20.39
N GLN A 350 -7.91 22.70 20.40
CA GLN A 350 -6.86 22.10 19.59
C GLN A 350 -6.34 20.81 20.23
N VAL A 351 -6.15 20.80 21.55
CA VAL A 351 -5.75 19.60 22.31
C VAL A 351 -6.78 18.49 22.16
N MET A 352 -8.06 18.81 22.25
CA MET A 352 -9.16 17.85 22.14
C MET A 352 -9.29 17.18 20.76
N LYS A 353 -8.65 17.72 19.71
CA LYS A 353 -8.65 17.16 18.35
C LYS A 353 -7.62 16.05 18.14
N ALA A 354 -6.66 15.90 19.06
CA ALA A 354 -5.52 15.01 18.92
C ALA A 354 -5.26 14.21 20.20
N LEU A 355 -6.32 13.76 20.88
CA LEU A 355 -6.18 12.95 22.08
C LEU A 355 -5.80 11.49 21.74
N PRO A 356 -5.01 10.82 22.59
CA PRO A 356 -4.70 9.40 22.42
C PRO A 356 -5.92 8.55 22.81
N LEU A 357 -6.90 8.40 21.92
CA LEU A 357 -8.12 7.65 22.25
C LEU A 357 -7.93 6.14 22.16
N TYR A 358 -7.04 5.70 21.29
CA TYR A 358 -6.65 4.30 21.18
C TYR A 358 -5.87 3.85 22.43
N TRP A 359 -6.22 2.68 22.96
CA TRP A 359 -5.54 2.08 24.10
C TRP A 359 -5.23 0.58 23.92
N GLY A 360 -5.42 0.04 22.71
CA GLY A 360 -5.04 -1.34 22.40
C GLY A 360 -3.52 -1.55 22.24
N PRO A 361 -3.10 -2.78 21.88
CA PRO A 361 -1.70 -3.18 21.88
C PRO A 361 -0.90 -2.73 20.65
N GLN A 362 -1.53 -2.20 19.60
CA GLN A 362 -0.81 -1.71 18.42
C GLN A 362 0.02 -0.46 18.76
N PRO A 363 1.15 -0.21 18.07
CA PRO A 363 1.94 1.01 18.27
C PRO A 363 1.11 2.29 18.02
N PHE A 364 0.32 2.28 16.95
CA PHE A 364 -0.71 3.26 16.67
C PHE A 364 -1.71 2.74 15.64
N THR A 365 -2.88 3.37 15.57
CA THR A 365 -3.90 3.12 14.54
C THR A 365 -4.65 4.39 14.14
N ALA A 366 -5.08 4.46 12.88
CA ALA A 366 -6.00 5.48 12.38
C ALA A 366 -7.47 5.22 12.82
N GLY A 367 -7.74 4.06 13.40
CA GLY A 367 -9.03 3.73 14.02
C GLY A 367 -9.32 2.22 14.07
N PRO A 368 -10.53 1.84 14.52
CA PRO A 368 -10.96 0.46 14.68
C PRO A 368 -11.38 -0.19 13.37
N MET A 369 -11.31 -1.52 13.31
CA MET A 369 -11.76 -2.35 12.19
C MET A 369 -13.27 -2.61 12.22
N TYR A 370 -14.10 -1.59 12.36
CA TYR A 370 -15.55 -1.73 12.46
C TYR A 370 -16.20 -2.19 11.13
N MET A 371 -16.90 -3.34 11.19
CA MET A 371 -17.52 -3.99 10.02
C MET A 371 -19.04 -3.74 9.91
N GLY A 372 -19.63 -3.01 10.87
CA GLY A 372 -21.07 -2.75 10.96
C GLY A 372 -21.79 -3.76 11.85
N ALA A 373 -22.49 -3.27 12.86
CA ALA A 373 -23.23 -4.09 13.83
C ALA A 373 -24.30 -4.94 13.14
N ILE A 374 -24.98 -4.37 12.14
CA ILE A 374 -25.98 -5.09 11.33
C ILE A 374 -25.31 -6.17 10.49
N THR A 375 -24.18 -5.87 9.87
CA THR A 375 -23.42 -6.81 9.04
C THR A 375 -22.97 -8.01 9.85
N VAL A 376 -22.38 -7.79 11.03
CA VAL A 376 -21.91 -8.84 11.95
C VAL A 376 -23.08 -9.69 12.42
N PHE A 377 -24.20 -9.09 12.81
CA PHE A 377 -25.42 -9.81 13.18
C PHE A 377 -25.95 -10.68 12.03
N LEU A 378 -26.03 -10.15 10.81
CA LEU A 378 -26.46 -10.92 9.63
C LEU A 378 -25.48 -12.04 9.29
N PHE A 379 -24.17 -11.84 9.48
CA PHE A 379 -23.16 -12.87 9.31
C PHE A 379 -23.37 -14.02 10.30
N VAL A 380 -23.54 -13.73 11.61
CA VAL A 380 -23.84 -14.75 12.63
C VAL A 380 -25.15 -15.48 12.33
N LEU A 381 -26.19 -14.75 11.91
CA LEU A 381 -27.44 -15.35 11.45
C LEU A 381 -27.22 -16.30 10.26
N GLY A 382 -26.37 -15.90 9.31
CA GLY A 382 -25.92 -16.72 8.19
C GLY A 382 -25.21 -17.99 8.66
N LEU A 383 -24.33 -17.91 9.65
CA LEU A 383 -23.70 -19.09 10.24
C LEU A 383 -24.73 -20.02 10.90
N CYS A 384 -25.78 -19.51 11.54
CA CYS A 384 -26.80 -20.34 12.16
C CYS A 384 -27.74 -21.02 11.14
N LEU A 385 -28.21 -20.28 10.14
CA LEU A 385 -29.35 -20.72 9.30
C LEU A 385 -28.97 -21.12 7.86
N TYR A 386 -27.85 -20.63 7.32
CA TYR A 386 -27.47 -20.93 5.95
C TYR A 386 -26.98 -22.38 5.81
N LYS A 387 -27.65 -23.16 4.94
CA LYS A 387 -27.35 -24.59 4.71
C LYS A 387 -26.52 -24.85 3.44
N GLY A 388 -26.14 -23.80 2.71
CA GLY A 388 -25.36 -23.92 1.48
C GLY A 388 -23.85 -24.00 1.72
N LYS A 389 -23.11 -24.41 0.69
CA LYS A 389 -21.64 -24.48 0.70
C LYS A 389 -20.96 -23.13 0.96
N GLU A 390 -21.63 -22.04 0.61
CA GLU A 390 -21.08 -20.69 0.74
C GLU A 390 -20.76 -20.32 2.20
N LYS A 391 -21.50 -20.83 3.18
CA LYS A 391 -21.22 -20.64 4.61
C LYS A 391 -19.82 -21.10 5.00
N TRP A 392 -19.36 -22.24 4.47
CA TRP A 392 -18.13 -22.86 4.94
C TRP A 392 -16.88 -22.11 4.49
N TRP A 393 -16.76 -21.77 3.21
CA TRP A 393 -15.59 -21.02 2.75
C TRP A 393 -15.57 -19.59 3.29
N LEU A 394 -16.74 -18.94 3.45
CA LEU A 394 -16.84 -17.61 4.05
C LEU A 394 -16.41 -17.65 5.52
N ALA A 395 -16.87 -18.65 6.29
CA ALA A 395 -16.47 -18.83 7.68
C ALA A 395 -14.98 -19.13 7.83
N VAL A 396 -14.45 -20.07 7.03
CA VAL A 396 -13.02 -20.45 7.06
C VAL A 396 -12.14 -19.26 6.66
N ALA A 397 -12.51 -18.52 5.61
CA ALA A 397 -11.78 -17.32 5.20
C ALA A 397 -11.78 -16.26 6.30
N SER A 398 -12.91 -16.04 6.98
CA SER A 398 -12.98 -15.11 8.11
C SER A 398 -12.10 -15.54 9.29
N VAL A 399 -12.08 -16.83 9.63
CA VAL A 399 -11.25 -17.34 10.73
C VAL A 399 -9.75 -17.21 10.39
N ILE A 400 -9.35 -17.61 9.18
CA ILE A 400 -7.95 -17.45 8.72
C ILE A 400 -7.55 -15.97 8.77
N ALA A 401 -8.40 -15.06 8.29
CA ALA A 401 -8.11 -13.63 8.31
C ALA A 401 -7.88 -13.09 9.73
N ILE A 402 -8.71 -13.49 10.70
CA ILE A 402 -8.55 -13.09 12.11
C ILE A 402 -7.26 -13.67 12.68
N PHE A 403 -6.98 -14.95 12.45
CA PHE A 403 -5.77 -15.60 12.97
C PHE A 403 -4.49 -15.03 12.38
N LEU A 404 -4.48 -14.69 11.08
CA LEU A 404 -3.37 -13.98 10.46
C LEU A 404 -3.21 -12.58 11.06
N ALA A 405 -4.31 -11.86 11.25
CA ALA A 405 -4.28 -10.51 11.78
C ALA A 405 -3.73 -10.43 13.21
N TRP A 406 -3.94 -11.47 14.02
CA TRP A 406 -3.45 -11.52 15.40
C TRP A 406 -1.92 -11.52 15.53
N GLY A 407 -1.19 -11.95 14.50
CA GLY A 407 0.26 -11.76 14.45
C GLY A 407 1.01 -12.28 15.68
N ASN A 408 1.69 -11.36 16.38
CA ASN A 408 2.43 -11.61 17.62
C ASN A 408 1.58 -12.16 18.76
N HIS A 409 0.26 -11.97 18.72
CA HIS A 409 -0.65 -12.53 19.71
C HIS A 409 -1.05 -13.99 19.38
N PHE A 410 -0.66 -14.52 18.21
CA PHE A 410 -0.93 -15.91 17.82
C PHE A 410 0.23 -16.53 17.01
N MET A 411 1.44 -16.45 17.57
CA MET A 411 2.69 -16.72 16.87
C MET A 411 2.81 -18.08 16.18
N TRP A 412 2.22 -19.15 16.74
CA TRP A 412 2.33 -20.46 16.09
C TRP A 412 1.71 -20.44 14.67
N PHE A 413 0.56 -19.77 14.51
CA PHE A 413 -0.13 -19.68 13.23
C PHE A 413 0.56 -18.67 12.32
N THR A 414 1.03 -17.56 12.89
CA THR A 414 1.80 -16.55 12.16
C THR A 414 3.07 -17.16 11.56
N ARG A 415 3.85 -17.92 12.36
CA ARG A 415 5.06 -18.62 11.89
C ARG A 415 4.77 -19.65 10.80
N LEU A 416 3.69 -20.44 10.96
CA LEU A 416 3.26 -21.39 9.91
C LEU A 416 3.08 -20.71 8.55
N TRP A 417 2.51 -19.51 8.50
CA TRP A 417 2.37 -18.76 7.25
C TRP A 417 3.65 -18.06 6.83
N PHE A 418 4.38 -17.48 7.79
CA PHE A 418 5.61 -16.75 7.52
C PHE A 418 6.69 -17.64 6.90
N GLU A 419 6.86 -18.85 7.44
CA GLU A 419 7.92 -19.78 7.04
C GLU A 419 7.53 -20.60 5.79
N TYR A 420 6.25 -20.96 5.62
CA TYR A 420 5.84 -21.93 4.59
C TYR A 420 4.93 -21.37 3.49
N ALA A 421 4.24 -20.25 3.72
CA ALA A 421 3.33 -19.71 2.71
C ALA A 421 4.13 -18.86 1.69
N PRO A 422 4.05 -19.16 0.38
CA PRO A 422 4.87 -18.48 -0.62
C PRO A 422 4.71 -16.96 -0.58
N MET A 423 5.83 -16.23 -0.63
CA MET A 423 5.90 -14.76 -0.63
C MET A 423 5.34 -14.06 0.63
N TYR A 424 4.84 -14.80 1.62
CA TYR A 424 4.20 -14.18 2.79
C TYR A 424 5.21 -13.44 3.68
N ASN A 425 6.44 -13.95 3.77
CA ASN A 425 7.57 -13.30 4.46
C ASN A 425 8.01 -11.95 3.86
N LYS A 426 7.45 -11.55 2.70
CA LYS A 426 7.70 -10.24 2.08
C LYS A 426 6.67 -9.18 2.49
N PHE A 427 5.66 -9.53 3.31
CA PHE A 427 4.62 -8.60 3.74
C PHE A 427 4.85 -8.01 5.13
N ARG A 428 4.48 -6.74 5.29
CA ARG A 428 4.51 -5.99 6.55
C ARG A 428 3.07 -5.77 7.04
N THR A 429 2.86 -5.67 8.34
CA THR A 429 1.54 -5.38 8.95
C THR A 429 0.52 -6.49 8.70
N VAL A 430 0.63 -7.55 9.48
CA VAL A 430 -0.26 -8.72 9.42
C VAL A 430 -1.75 -8.38 9.69
N SER A 431 -2.05 -7.30 10.41
CA SER A 431 -3.43 -6.84 10.66
C SER A 431 -4.22 -6.52 9.38
N MET A 432 -3.54 -6.26 8.25
CA MET A 432 -4.20 -6.04 6.95
C MET A 432 -5.03 -7.24 6.47
N ALA A 433 -4.79 -8.45 7.00
CA ALA A 433 -5.58 -9.64 6.67
C ALA A 433 -7.09 -9.45 6.92
N LEU A 434 -7.47 -8.56 7.83
CA LEU A 434 -8.87 -8.25 8.14
C LEU A 434 -9.64 -7.61 6.98
N VAL A 435 -8.98 -7.17 5.91
CA VAL A 435 -9.66 -6.75 4.66
C VAL A 435 -10.57 -7.85 4.10
N VAL A 436 -10.22 -9.13 4.33
CA VAL A 436 -11.03 -10.29 3.93
C VAL A 436 -12.43 -10.21 4.54
N LEU A 437 -12.54 -9.75 5.80
CA LEU A 437 -13.80 -9.64 6.53
C LEU A 437 -14.76 -8.63 5.91
N GLN A 438 -14.23 -7.59 5.26
CA GLN A 438 -15.05 -6.58 4.57
C GLN A 438 -15.87 -7.21 3.44
N VAL A 439 -15.44 -8.34 2.89
CA VAL A 439 -16.18 -9.07 1.87
C VAL A 439 -16.93 -10.26 2.49
N THR A 440 -16.28 -11.07 3.32
CA THR A 440 -16.87 -12.34 3.76
C THR A 440 -18.10 -12.13 4.65
N LEU A 441 -18.08 -11.13 5.54
CA LEU A 441 -19.19 -10.84 6.44
C LEU A 441 -20.43 -10.36 5.67
N PRO A 442 -20.36 -9.29 4.85
CA PRO A 442 -21.49 -8.86 4.03
C PRO A 442 -22.00 -9.97 3.10
N VAL A 443 -21.12 -10.69 2.40
CA VAL A 443 -21.57 -11.70 1.42
C VAL A 443 -22.41 -12.78 2.08
N LEU A 444 -21.98 -13.36 3.21
CA LEU A 444 -22.79 -14.38 3.89
C LEU A 444 -24.09 -13.77 4.45
N GLY A 445 -24.00 -12.60 5.07
CA GLY A 445 -25.14 -11.94 5.70
C GLY A 445 -26.25 -11.59 4.71
N PHE A 446 -25.92 -10.95 3.59
CA PHE A 446 -26.90 -10.53 2.60
C PHE A 446 -27.40 -11.68 1.72
N VAL A 447 -26.58 -12.71 1.47
CA VAL A 447 -27.06 -13.95 0.83
C VAL A 447 -28.06 -14.68 1.73
N MET A 448 -27.82 -14.74 3.04
CA MET A 448 -28.77 -15.32 3.99
C MET A 448 -30.07 -14.51 4.00
N LEU A 449 -29.97 -13.19 4.13
CA LEU A 449 -31.11 -12.29 4.16
C LEU A 449 -31.95 -12.38 2.88
N ASP A 450 -31.33 -12.41 1.70
CA ASP A 450 -32.03 -12.60 0.42
C ASP A 450 -32.89 -13.87 0.42
N ARG A 451 -32.37 -14.98 0.96
CA ARG A 451 -33.11 -16.24 1.05
C ARG A 451 -34.25 -16.20 2.05
N ILE A 452 -34.09 -15.49 3.17
CA ILE A 452 -35.18 -15.27 4.13
C ILE A 452 -36.32 -14.53 3.42
N LEU A 453 -36.01 -13.43 2.73
CA LEU A 453 -37.01 -12.59 2.05
C LEU A 453 -37.68 -13.28 0.86
N LYS A 454 -37.05 -14.30 0.29
CA LYS A 454 -37.61 -15.18 -0.75
C LYS A 454 -38.37 -16.39 -0.18
N ASN A 455 -38.66 -16.42 1.12
CA ASN A 455 -39.33 -17.51 1.83
C ASN A 455 -38.63 -18.86 1.66
N GLY A 456 -37.29 -18.87 1.63
CA GLY A 456 -36.50 -20.09 1.47
C GLY A 456 -36.43 -20.98 2.71
N TYR A 457 -37.01 -20.56 3.84
CA TYR A 457 -36.92 -21.22 5.13
C TYR A 457 -38.25 -21.17 5.91
N PRO A 458 -38.54 -22.17 6.75
CA PRO A 458 -39.67 -22.11 7.67
C PRO A 458 -39.57 -20.93 8.64
N LYS A 459 -40.67 -20.21 8.84
CA LYS A 459 -40.74 -19.03 9.73
C LYS A 459 -40.19 -19.31 11.14
N ALA A 460 -40.47 -20.48 11.70
CA ALA A 460 -39.97 -20.89 13.01
C ALA A 460 -38.43 -21.05 13.05
N GLU A 461 -37.82 -21.59 11.99
CA GLU A 461 -36.35 -21.69 11.88
C GLU A 461 -35.71 -20.31 11.79
N VAL A 462 -36.33 -19.38 11.05
CA VAL A 462 -35.88 -17.99 10.93
C VAL A 462 -35.90 -17.30 12.29
N ILE A 463 -37.02 -17.38 13.01
CA ILE A 463 -37.17 -16.75 14.34
C ILE A 463 -36.17 -17.35 15.33
N LYS A 464 -36.04 -18.68 15.38
CA LYS A 464 -35.08 -19.35 16.29
C LYS A 464 -33.64 -18.91 16.00
N SER A 465 -33.23 -18.93 14.74
CA SER A 465 -31.87 -18.55 14.35
C SER A 465 -31.60 -17.06 14.57
N THR A 466 -32.62 -16.22 14.35
CA THR A 466 -32.58 -14.79 14.66
C THR A 466 -32.39 -14.55 16.15
N ALA A 467 -33.10 -15.29 17.01
CA ALA A 467 -32.94 -15.19 18.45
C ALA A 467 -31.54 -15.62 18.93
N ILE A 468 -30.96 -16.68 18.34
CA ILE A 468 -29.59 -17.10 18.65
C ILE A 468 -28.57 -16.03 18.22
N ALA A 469 -28.67 -15.55 16.98
CA ALA A 469 -27.77 -14.50 16.48
C ALA A 469 -27.89 -13.21 17.31
N PHE A 470 -29.11 -12.83 17.68
CA PHE A 470 -29.39 -11.70 18.56
C PHE A 470 -28.76 -11.90 19.95
N ALA A 471 -28.95 -13.06 20.57
CA ALA A 471 -28.37 -13.36 21.87
C ALA A 471 -26.84 -13.29 21.86
N VAL A 472 -26.19 -13.76 20.78
CA VAL A 472 -24.73 -13.69 20.63
C VAL A 472 -24.26 -12.25 20.45
N THR A 473 -24.84 -11.49 19.51
CA THR A 473 -24.32 -10.14 19.18
C THR A 473 -24.85 -9.05 20.13
N ALA A 474 -26.17 -8.92 20.26
CA ALA A 474 -26.76 -7.94 21.17
C ALA A 474 -26.52 -8.30 22.64
N GLY A 475 -26.50 -9.59 22.99
CA GLY A 475 -26.15 -10.01 24.35
C GLY A 475 -24.71 -9.64 24.72
N PHE A 476 -23.75 -9.80 23.79
CA PHE A 476 -22.38 -9.31 24.01
C PHE A 476 -22.33 -7.79 24.20
N CYS A 477 -23.03 -7.01 23.35
CA CYS A 477 -23.12 -5.55 23.51
C CYS A 477 -23.70 -5.17 24.89
N PHE A 478 -24.74 -5.89 25.33
CA PHE A 478 -25.36 -5.66 26.64
C PHE A 478 -24.43 -5.96 27.81
N ILE A 479 -23.62 -7.03 27.72
CA ILE A 479 -22.57 -7.32 28.71
C ILE A 479 -21.56 -6.18 28.78
N CYS A 480 -21.09 -5.67 27.64
CA CYS A 480 -20.15 -4.55 27.59
C CYS A 480 -20.72 -3.25 28.18
N ILE A 481 -22.03 -3.03 28.07
CA ILE A 481 -22.72 -1.89 28.69
C ILE A 481 -22.72 -2.01 30.22
N LEU A 482 -23.07 -3.18 30.75
CA LEU A 482 -23.20 -3.40 32.19
C LEU A 482 -21.84 -3.53 32.88
N PHE A 483 -20.89 -4.19 32.21
CA PHE A 483 -19.58 -4.54 32.75
C PHE A 483 -18.48 -4.09 31.78
N PRO A 484 -18.33 -2.78 31.50
CA PRO A 484 -17.35 -2.29 30.53
C PRO A 484 -15.90 -2.69 30.88
N GLY A 485 -15.60 -2.94 32.16
CA GLY A 485 -14.30 -3.45 32.61
C GLY A 485 -13.89 -4.82 32.04
N ILE A 486 -14.80 -5.53 31.34
CA ILE A 486 -14.43 -6.69 30.49
C ILE A 486 -13.38 -6.35 29.44
N ALA A 487 -13.36 -5.10 28.96
CA ALA A 487 -12.41 -4.66 27.96
C ALA A 487 -10.99 -4.46 28.53
N GLY A 488 -10.88 -4.10 29.81
CA GLY A 488 -9.62 -3.76 30.46
C GLY A 488 -9.77 -2.56 31.39
N ASP A 489 -8.65 -1.93 31.72
CA ASP A 489 -8.58 -0.72 32.56
C ASP A 489 -8.63 0.59 31.76
N PHE A 490 -8.75 0.50 30.43
CA PHE A 490 -8.83 1.62 29.49
C PHE A 490 -7.56 2.48 29.42
N ARG A 491 -6.41 1.95 29.84
CA ARG A 491 -5.10 2.61 29.73
C ARG A 491 -4.27 2.01 28.60
N GLY A 492 -3.57 2.86 27.86
CA GLY A 492 -2.64 2.50 26.79
C GLY A 492 -1.18 2.64 27.24
N ALA A 493 -0.25 2.10 26.45
CA ALA A 493 1.18 2.08 26.78
C ALA A 493 1.78 3.47 27.07
N GLY A 494 1.35 4.50 26.33
CA GLY A 494 1.83 5.88 26.52
C GLY A 494 1.31 6.57 27.77
N ASP A 495 0.24 6.07 28.40
CA ASP A 495 -0.39 6.76 29.52
C ASP A 495 0.45 6.69 30.81
N ALA A 496 1.36 5.73 30.91
CA ALA A 496 2.26 5.59 32.05
C ALA A 496 3.20 6.80 32.23
N GLN A 497 3.40 7.58 31.16
CA GLN A 497 4.19 8.81 31.19
C GLN A 497 3.35 10.05 31.52
N LEU A 498 2.02 9.94 31.58
CA LEU A 498 1.12 11.05 31.88
C LEU A 498 0.91 11.20 33.40
N PRO A 499 0.60 12.42 33.89
CA PRO A 499 0.13 12.60 35.25
C PRO A 499 -1.10 11.71 35.53
N GLU A 500 -1.15 11.07 36.70
CA GLU A 500 -2.19 10.09 37.06
C GLU A 500 -3.61 10.63 36.85
N MET A 501 -3.87 11.88 37.24
CA MET A 501 -5.18 12.51 37.07
C MET A 501 -5.61 12.64 35.60
N LEU A 502 -4.66 12.88 34.69
CA LEU A 502 -4.91 12.95 33.26
C LEU A 502 -5.12 11.56 32.66
N SER A 503 -4.32 10.58 33.09
CA SER A 503 -4.49 9.17 32.73
C SER A 503 -5.88 8.65 33.12
N ASP A 504 -6.36 8.96 34.34
CA ASP A 504 -7.69 8.58 34.82
C ASP A 504 -8.83 9.26 34.04
N ALA A 505 -8.67 10.55 33.72
CA ALA A 505 -9.65 11.28 32.92
C ALA A 505 -9.76 10.71 31.49
N LEU A 506 -8.63 10.36 30.87
CA LEU A 506 -8.58 9.70 29.57
C LEU A 506 -9.22 8.30 29.62
N ALA A 507 -8.91 7.50 30.64
CA ALA A 507 -9.51 6.18 30.85
C ALA A 507 -11.04 6.27 31.01
N ALA A 508 -11.53 7.27 31.74
CA ALA A 508 -12.97 7.52 31.90
C ALA A 508 -13.65 7.87 30.56
N ASP A 509 -13.03 8.73 29.74
CA ASP A 509 -13.57 9.09 28.43
C ASP A 509 -13.58 7.88 27.47
N ARG A 510 -12.51 7.08 27.44
CA ARG A 510 -12.42 5.84 26.64
C ARG A 510 -13.46 4.82 27.06
N ARG A 511 -13.71 4.67 28.37
CA ARG A 511 -14.82 3.85 28.89
C ARG A 511 -16.18 4.36 28.40
N GLY A 512 -16.37 5.68 28.39
CA GLY A 512 -17.57 6.32 27.86
C GLY A 512 -17.81 6.03 26.38
N LEU A 513 -16.74 6.07 25.56
CA LEU A 513 -16.79 5.72 24.14
C LEU A 513 -17.28 4.28 23.93
N LEU A 514 -16.67 3.30 24.59
CA LEU A 514 -17.06 1.89 24.50
C LEU A 514 -18.54 1.71 24.84
N VAL A 515 -18.99 2.26 25.97
CA VAL A 515 -20.39 2.10 26.43
C VAL A 515 -21.36 2.74 25.44
N SER A 516 -21.06 3.93 24.92
CA SER A 516 -21.89 4.62 23.93
C SER A 516 -22.05 3.80 22.65
N ASP A 517 -20.95 3.23 22.18
CA ASP A 517 -20.93 2.44 20.95
C ASP A 517 -21.53 1.04 21.11
N ALA A 518 -21.45 0.45 22.29
CA ALA A 518 -22.16 -0.77 22.63
C ALA A 518 -23.68 -0.54 22.60
N TRP A 519 -24.17 0.60 23.11
CA TRP A 519 -25.59 0.99 23.00
C TRP A 519 -26.03 1.18 21.57
N ARG A 520 -25.22 1.88 20.77
CA ARG A 520 -25.48 2.09 19.34
C ARG A 520 -25.60 0.75 18.60
N SER A 521 -24.66 -0.16 18.82
CA SER A 521 -24.64 -1.47 18.17
C SER A 521 -25.83 -2.31 18.60
N LEU A 522 -26.16 -2.31 19.90
CA LEU A 522 -27.34 -2.96 20.45
C LEU A 522 -28.64 -2.44 19.79
N LEU A 523 -28.76 -1.13 19.59
CA LEU A 523 -29.93 -0.52 18.93
C LEU A 523 -30.09 -1.03 17.49
N PHE A 524 -29.04 -0.94 16.67
CA PHE A 524 -29.12 -1.37 15.26
C PHE A 524 -29.39 -2.88 15.11
N ILE A 525 -28.79 -3.70 15.96
CA ILE A 525 -29.06 -5.15 16.01
C ILE A 525 -30.52 -5.41 16.41
N SER A 526 -31.01 -4.73 17.44
CA SER A 526 -32.39 -4.88 17.93
C SER A 526 -33.43 -4.48 16.89
N LEU A 527 -33.22 -3.37 16.19
CA LEU A 527 -34.09 -2.92 15.11
C LEU A 527 -34.11 -3.94 13.95
N THR A 528 -32.94 -4.45 13.57
CA THR A 528 -32.84 -5.43 12.48
C THR A 528 -33.48 -6.77 12.87
N ALA A 529 -33.17 -7.31 14.05
CA ALA A 529 -33.76 -8.55 14.54
C ALA A 529 -35.28 -8.43 14.71
N GLY A 530 -35.75 -7.32 15.28
CA GLY A 530 -37.17 -7.00 15.41
C GLY A 530 -37.89 -6.96 14.06
N LEU A 531 -37.29 -6.31 13.05
CA LEU A 531 -37.82 -6.28 11.69
C LEU A 531 -37.92 -7.68 11.07
N LEU A 532 -36.88 -8.51 11.21
CA LEU A 532 -36.88 -9.89 10.69
C LEU A 532 -37.95 -10.77 11.36
N VAL A 533 -38.10 -10.66 12.68
CA VAL A 533 -39.14 -11.38 13.42
C VAL A 533 -40.53 -10.89 13.04
N PHE A 534 -40.72 -9.58 12.91
CA PHE A 534 -41.99 -8.97 12.50
C PHE A 534 -42.44 -9.47 11.13
N ILE A 535 -41.55 -9.45 10.13
CA ILE A 535 -41.85 -9.93 8.77
C ILE A 535 -42.10 -11.43 8.77
N SER A 536 -41.32 -12.19 9.54
CA SER A 536 -41.53 -13.65 9.65
C SER A 536 -42.90 -13.99 10.24
N LYS A 537 -43.41 -13.19 11.17
CA LYS A 537 -44.74 -13.41 11.79
C LYS A 537 -45.90 -12.81 10.99
N SER A 538 -45.67 -11.73 10.24
CA SER A 538 -46.73 -11.04 9.52
C SER A 538 -47.25 -11.85 8.32
N GLU A 539 -48.55 -12.07 8.25
CA GLU A 539 -49.20 -12.66 7.06
C GLU A 539 -49.56 -11.59 6.02
N LYS A 540 -49.86 -10.37 6.48
CA LYS A 540 -50.17 -9.20 5.63
C LYS A 540 -48.95 -8.68 4.87
N PHE A 541 -47.75 -8.84 5.42
CA PHE A 541 -46.51 -8.31 4.84
C PHE A 541 -45.80 -9.39 4.01
N SER A 542 -46.45 -9.84 2.94
CA SER A 542 -45.93 -10.87 2.04
C SER A 542 -45.91 -10.40 0.58
N GLY A 543 -45.04 -11.01 -0.23
CA GLY A 543 -44.89 -10.70 -1.65
C GLY A 543 -43.79 -9.68 -1.99
N LYS A 544 -43.68 -9.35 -3.29
CA LYS A 544 -42.54 -8.60 -3.84
C LYS A 544 -42.38 -7.19 -3.27
N SER A 545 -43.49 -6.50 -3.00
CA SER A 545 -43.47 -5.14 -2.43
C SER A 545 -42.96 -5.14 -0.99
N ALA A 546 -43.36 -6.12 -0.18
CA ALA A 546 -42.87 -6.31 1.17
C ALA A 546 -41.35 -6.55 1.19
N THR A 547 -40.86 -7.46 0.33
CA THR A 547 -39.42 -7.71 0.15
C THR A 547 -38.64 -6.44 -0.20
N ALA A 548 -39.15 -5.63 -1.13
CA ALA A 548 -38.50 -4.38 -1.54
C ALA A 548 -38.45 -3.35 -0.40
N ILE A 549 -39.54 -3.19 0.36
CA ILE A 549 -39.58 -2.28 1.52
C ILE A 549 -38.61 -2.74 2.61
N THR A 550 -38.56 -4.05 2.91
CA THR A 550 -37.60 -4.59 3.88
C THR A 550 -36.16 -4.38 3.44
N ALA A 551 -35.86 -4.67 2.17
CA ALA A 551 -34.53 -4.45 1.62
C ALA A 551 -34.13 -2.97 1.72
N ALA A 552 -35.04 -2.04 1.42
CA ALA A 552 -34.81 -0.61 1.56
C ALA A 552 -34.60 -0.19 3.03
N ALA A 553 -35.40 -0.70 3.96
CA ALA A 553 -35.26 -0.40 5.38
C ALA A 553 -33.90 -0.88 5.92
N ILE A 554 -33.50 -2.11 5.60
CA ILE A 554 -32.19 -2.66 6.00
C ILE A 554 -31.06 -1.87 5.33
N CYS A 555 -31.21 -1.52 4.05
CA CYS A 555 -30.25 -0.67 3.33
C CYS A 555 -30.02 0.66 4.05
N LEU A 556 -31.09 1.34 4.47
CA LEU A 556 -30.99 2.60 5.21
C LEU A 556 -30.34 2.41 6.57
N MET A 557 -30.72 1.36 7.32
CA MET A 557 -30.12 1.09 8.64
C MET A 557 -28.62 0.79 8.53
N VAL A 558 -28.20 -0.01 7.55
CA VAL A 558 -26.78 -0.32 7.27
C VAL A 558 -26.03 0.95 6.86
N LEU A 559 -26.66 1.79 6.03
CA LEU A 559 -26.08 3.08 5.66
C LEU A 559 -25.87 3.97 6.89
N PHE A 560 -26.88 4.19 7.73
CA PHE A 560 -26.74 5.03 8.92
C PHE A 560 -25.73 4.49 9.92
N ASP A 561 -25.71 3.17 10.12
CA ASP A 561 -24.76 2.51 10.99
C ASP A 561 -23.32 2.76 10.53
N LEU A 562 -22.99 2.46 9.28
CA LEU A 562 -21.63 2.60 8.78
C LEU A 562 -21.24 4.06 8.50
N TRP A 563 -22.15 4.86 7.94
CA TRP A 563 -21.92 6.27 7.64
C TRP A 563 -21.61 7.07 8.90
N GLY A 564 -22.37 6.85 9.98
CA GLY A 564 -22.18 7.58 11.23
C GLY A 564 -20.83 7.30 11.88
N VAL A 565 -20.34 6.04 11.83
CA VAL A 565 -18.98 5.72 12.31
C VAL A 565 -17.95 6.27 11.34
N GLY A 566 -18.19 6.11 10.05
CA GLY A 566 -17.30 6.58 9.00
C GLY A 566 -16.97 8.06 9.07
N LYS A 567 -17.96 8.92 9.36
CA LYS A 567 -17.74 10.37 9.54
C LYS A 567 -16.92 10.72 10.80
N ARG A 568 -16.64 9.77 11.71
CA ARG A 568 -15.65 9.99 12.78
C ARG A 568 -14.24 10.06 12.20
N TYR A 569 -13.93 9.20 11.23
CA TYR A 569 -12.59 9.07 10.65
C TYR A 569 -12.40 9.83 9.33
N LEU A 570 -13.47 10.11 8.58
CA LEU A 570 -13.41 10.92 7.37
C LEU A 570 -14.50 11.99 7.35
N ASN A 571 -14.14 13.20 7.78
CA ASN A 571 -15.00 14.38 7.79
C ASN A 571 -14.33 15.63 7.20
N SER A 572 -15.08 16.74 7.19
CA SER A 572 -14.71 18.00 6.52
C SER A 572 -13.46 18.69 7.08
N SER A 573 -13.00 18.35 8.31
CA SER A 573 -11.73 18.87 8.85
C SER A 573 -10.50 18.40 8.07
N HIS A 574 -10.60 17.27 7.36
CA HIS A 574 -9.50 16.72 6.56
C HIS A 574 -9.40 17.34 5.18
N PHE A 575 -10.29 18.29 4.82
CA PHE A 575 -10.30 18.91 3.50
C PHE A 575 -9.79 20.34 3.58
N VAL A 576 -8.77 20.64 2.78
CA VAL A 576 -8.11 21.94 2.69
C VAL A 576 -8.22 22.48 1.26
N THR A 577 -7.94 23.77 1.09
CA THR A 577 -7.84 24.32 -0.26
C THR A 577 -6.56 23.81 -0.94
N LYS A 578 -6.55 23.78 -2.29
CA LYS A 578 -5.34 23.41 -3.04
C LYS A 578 -4.14 24.30 -2.72
N ARG A 579 -4.40 25.58 -2.39
CA ARG A 579 -3.38 26.55 -1.97
C ARG A 579 -2.78 26.16 -0.63
N ASP A 580 -3.60 25.86 0.37
CA ASP A 580 -3.10 25.50 1.71
C ASP A 580 -2.36 24.16 1.69
N PHE A 581 -2.81 23.20 0.87
CA PHE A 581 -2.07 21.95 0.65
C PHE A 581 -0.70 22.20 0.00
N SER A 582 -0.65 23.03 -1.05
CA SER A 582 0.61 23.33 -1.74
C SER A 582 1.54 24.22 -0.90
N GLY A 583 0.99 25.01 0.02
CA GLY A 583 1.76 25.81 0.97
C GLY A 583 2.61 24.99 1.94
N GLN A 584 2.35 23.68 2.06
CA GLN A 584 3.21 22.75 2.84
C GLN A 584 4.60 22.57 2.21
N PHE A 585 4.74 22.90 0.92
CA PHE A 585 6.01 22.85 0.17
C PHE A 585 6.55 24.26 -0.11
N ALA A 586 6.10 25.28 0.64
CA ALA A 586 6.69 26.60 0.52
C ALA A 586 8.16 26.54 0.97
N GLU A 587 9.05 27.16 0.21
CA GLU A 587 10.46 27.28 0.56
C GLU A 587 10.62 27.95 1.93
N ARG A 588 11.36 27.30 2.84
CA ARG A 588 11.77 27.88 4.11
C ARG A 588 12.92 28.86 3.88
N PRO A 589 13.23 29.76 4.84
CA PRO A 589 14.41 30.62 4.74
C PRO A 589 15.71 29.86 4.43
N VAL A 590 15.95 28.73 5.09
CA VAL A 590 17.11 27.87 4.83
C VAL A 590 17.14 27.32 3.39
N ASP A 591 15.97 26.94 2.85
CA ASP A 591 15.88 26.37 1.51
C ASP A 591 16.27 27.41 0.45
N ARG A 592 15.82 28.67 0.62
CA ARG A 592 16.18 29.77 -0.28
C ARG A 592 17.67 30.04 -0.30
N MET A 593 18.33 29.99 0.86
CA MET A 593 19.79 30.18 0.94
C MET A 593 20.55 29.05 0.24
N ILE A 594 20.10 27.80 0.40
CA ILE A 594 20.72 26.65 -0.29
C ILE A 594 20.52 26.75 -1.80
N LEU A 595 19.32 27.14 -2.26
CA LEU A 595 18.98 27.27 -3.69
C LEU A 595 19.71 28.44 -4.40
N GLU A 596 20.47 29.26 -3.68
CA GLU A 596 21.41 30.22 -4.30
C GLU A 596 22.65 29.52 -4.89
N ASP A 597 22.95 28.31 -4.45
CA ASP A 597 23.98 27.46 -5.03
C ASP A 597 23.56 26.96 -6.42
N THR A 598 24.42 27.20 -7.41
CA THR A 598 24.19 26.86 -8.81
C THR A 598 24.92 25.59 -9.24
N ASP A 599 25.58 24.89 -8.32
CA ASP A 599 26.20 23.59 -8.59
C ASP A 599 25.16 22.60 -9.17
N LEU A 600 25.56 21.81 -10.16
CA LEU A 600 24.66 20.89 -10.87
C LEU A 600 24.10 19.78 -9.98
N ASP A 601 24.86 19.40 -8.95
CA ASP A 601 24.50 18.38 -7.97
C ASP A 601 25.21 18.61 -6.63
N TYR A 602 24.44 18.47 -5.57
CA TYR A 602 24.85 18.44 -4.17
C TYR A 602 23.74 17.75 -3.36
N ARG A 603 24.08 17.22 -2.18
CA ARG A 603 23.10 16.61 -1.28
C ARG A 603 22.91 17.40 0.01
N VAL A 604 21.69 17.31 0.54
CA VAL A 604 21.26 17.96 1.77
C VAL A 604 20.93 16.92 2.84
N LEU A 605 21.38 17.19 4.06
CA LEU A 605 21.06 16.43 5.27
C LEU A 605 20.20 17.29 6.19
N ASP A 606 18.90 17.01 6.30
CA ASP A 606 18.00 17.71 7.23
C ASP A 606 17.85 16.92 8.54
N ILE A 607 18.45 17.45 9.61
CA ILE A 607 18.37 16.89 10.97
C ILE A 607 17.32 17.59 11.83
N SER A 608 16.63 18.61 11.30
CA SER A 608 15.51 19.28 11.96
C SER A 608 14.20 18.48 11.91
N VAL A 609 14.20 17.41 11.09
CA VAL A 609 13.10 16.46 10.93
C VAL A 609 13.56 15.03 11.25
N ASN A 610 12.65 14.05 11.23
CA ASN A 610 13.05 12.64 11.27
C ASN A 610 13.66 12.26 9.91
N THR A 611 14.98 12.43 9.79
CA THR A 611 15.75 12.37 8.54
C THR A 611 15.41 11.17 7.65
N PHE A 612 15.15 9.99 8.24
CA PHE A 612 14.85 8.75 7.50
C PHE A 612 13.38 8.34 7.55
N ASN A 613 12.49 9.25 7.97
CA ASN A 613 11.03 9.08 7.94
C ASN A 613 10.28 10.34 7.45
N ASP A 614 10.97 11.28 6.81
CA ASP A 614 10.37 12.45 6.12
C ASP A 614 10.75 12.44 4.64
N SER A 615 9.89 12.98 3.78
CA SER A 615 10.15 13.13 2.33
C SER A 615 9.75 14.50 1.79
N HIS A 616 9.36 15.43 2.66
CA HIS A 616 8.95 16.77 2.24
C HIS A 616 10.14 17.56 1.71
N GLN A 617 11.31 17.40 2.34
CA GLN A 617 12.52 18.12 1.95
C GLN A 617 13.01 17.76 0.55
N SER A 618 12.74 16.54 0.09
CA SER A 618 13.01 16.06 -1.26
C SER A 618 12.24 16.78 -2.37
N TYR A 619 11.27 17.62 -2.00
CA TYR A 619 10.61 18.50 -2.95
C TYR A 619 11.57 19.56 -3.51
N HIS A 620 12.44 20.11 -2.67
CA HIS A 620 13.34 21.21 -3.03
C HIS A 620 14.78 20.77 -3.25
N HIS A 621 15.22 19.70 -2.58
CA HIS A 621 16.63 19.30 -2.55
C HIS A 621 16.82 17.81 -2.76
N ARG A 622 17.98 17.41 -3.29
CA ARG A 622 18.41 16.01 -3.29
C ARG A 622 18.88 15.66 -1.88
N CYS A 623 18.24 14.70 -1.24
CA CYS A 623 18.44 14.43 0.19
C CYS A 623 19.22 13.13 0.43
N ILE A 624 20.12 13.16 1.43
CA ILE A 624 20.68 11.93 2.04
C ILE A 624 19.57 11.19 2.80
N GLY A 625 18.66 11.94 3.42
CA GLY A 625 17.46 11.44 4.06
C GLY A 625 16.36 11.04 3.08
N GLY A 626 15.19 10.70 3.63
CA GLY A 626 14.03 10.27 2.86
C GLY A 626 13.21 9.19 3.56
N TYR A 627 12.02 8.88 3.06
CA TYR A 627 11.23 7.72 3.49
C TYR A 627 10.76 6.89 2.30
N SER A 628 11.22 5.64 2.22
CA SER A 628 10.68 4.65 1.28
C SER A 628 10.77 3.25 1.88
N PRO A 629 9.68 2.45 1.85
CA PRO A 629 9.71 1.04 2.25
C PRO A 629 10.38 0.15 1.20
N ALA A 630 10.86 0.73 0.10
CA ALA A 630 11.58 0.07 -0.97
C ALA A 630 12.98 0.70 -1.15
N LYS A 631 13.58 1.27 -0.10
CA LYS A 631 14.99 1.64 -0.12
C LYS A 631 15.88 0.41 -0.25
N LEU A 632 17.06 0.58 -0.84
CA LEU A 632 18.08 -0.46 -0.96
C LEU A 632 18.50 -0.93 0.43
N GLN A 633 18.74 -2.23 0.58
CA GLN A 633 19.20 -2.79 1.85
C GLN A 633 20.57 -2.23 2.24
N ARG A 634 21.52 -2.16 1.30
CA ARG A 634 22.84 -1.56 1.53
C ARG A 634 22.76 -0.12 2.04
N TYR A 635 21.77 0.67 1.59
CA TYR A 635 21.56 2.01 2.13
C TYR A 635 21.01 1.96 3.57
N GLN A 636 20.15 0.99 3.88
CA GLN A 636 19.71 0.76 5.27
C GLN A 636 20.88 0.36 6.17
N ASP A 637 21.77 -0.51 5.70
CA ASP A 637 22.97 -0.90 6.46
C ASP A 637 23.89 0.32 6.70
N LEU A 638 24.03 1.20 5.70
CA LEU A 638 24.77 2.46 5.82
C LEU A 638 24.12 3.42 6.85
N ILE A 639 22.78 3.46 6.89
CA ILE A 639 22.03 4.22 7.90
C ILE A 639 22.37 3.73 9.30
N GLU A 640 22.27 2.42 9.52
CA GLU A 640 22.42 1.79 10.83
C GLU A 640 23.86 1.80 11.33
N ARG A 641 24.84 1.52 10.46
CA ARG A 641 26.25 1.43 10.84
C ARG A 641 26.96 2.78 10.93
N TYR A 642 26.63 3.75 10.06
CA TYR A 642 27.41 5.00 9.95
C TYR A 642 26.57 6.27 10.07
N LEU A 643 25.57 6.48 9.20
CA LEU A 643 24.89 7.79 9.10
C LEU A 643 24.20 8.19 10.39
N MET A 644 23.59 7.25 11.13
CA MET A 644 23.00 7.57 12.44
C MET A 644 24.05 8.04 13.46
N GLY A 645 25.25 7.44 13.45
CA GLY A 645 26.37 7.85 14.29
C GLY A 645 26.86 9.25 13.95
N GLU A 646 27.05 9.53 12.66
CA GLU A 646 27.42 10.84 12.13
C GLU A 646 26.36 11.91 12.48
N ILE A 647 25.08 11.65 12.22
CA ILE A 647 23.97 12.55 12.58
C ILE A 647 23.96 12.84 14.09
N ASN A 648 24.12 11.82 14.93
CA ASN A 648 24.16 12.00 16.38
C ASN A 648 25.36 12.85 16.83
N SER A 649 26.48 12.77 16.11
CA SER A 649 27.66 13.61 16.34
C SER A 649 27.35 15.08 16.04
N VAL A 650 26.68 15.36 14.92
CA VAL A 650 26.24 16.71 14.55
C VAL A 650 25.21 17.25 15.54
N ILE A 651 24.22 16.45 15.94
CA ILE A 651 23.21 16.83 16.93
C ILE A 651 23.88 17.21 18.26
N ARG A 652 24.90 16.46 18.68
CA ARG A 652 25.68 16.80 19.88
C ARG A 652 26.40 18.13 19.74
N THR A 653 27.11 18.38 18.63
CA THR A 653 27.76 19.67 18.36
C THR A 653 26.76 20.82 18.36
N VAL A 654 25.60 20.68 17.69
CA VAL A 654 24.54 21.71 17.69
C VAL A 654 24.06 22.02 19.10
N ASN A 655 23.88 21.00 19.95
CA ASN A 655 23.43 21.18 21.33
C ASN A 655 24.50 21.82 22.23
N GLU A 656 25.79 21.53 21.96
CA GLU A 656 26.93 22.07 22.72
C GLU A 656 27.22 23.54 22.34
N GLU A 657 27.24 23.85 21.05
CA GLU A 657 27.62 25.16 20.52
C GLU A 657 26.48 26.19 20.57
N GLN A 658 25.22 25.74 20.43
CA GLN A 658 23.99 26.55 20.47
C GLN A 658 23.90 27.70 19.43
N THR A 659 24.90 27.84 18.55
CA THR A 659 24.99 28.85 17.50
C THR A 659 25.42 28.20 16.18
N ILE A 660 25.00 28.77 15.05
CA ILE A 660 25.38 28.28 13.71
C ILE A 660 26.88 28.44 13.47
N GLU A 661 27.44 29.59 13.86
CA GLU A 661 28.88 29.88 13.72
C GLU A 661 29.73 28.88 14.52
N GLY A 662 29.42 28.65 15.80
CA GLY A 662 30.12 27.65 16.60
C GLY A 662 29.94 26.22 16.05
N THR A 663 28.74 25.87 15.58
CA THR A 663 28.50 24.56 14.95
C THR A 663 29.30 24.39 13.67
N GLN A 664 29.45 25.46 12.87
CA GLN A 664 30.23 25.46 11.63
C GLN A 664 31.73 25.31 11.89
N GLU A 665 32.26 26.00 12.90
CA GLU A 665 33.68 25.94 13.29
C GLU A 665 34.06 24.59 13.89
N ASN A 666 33.15 23.98 14.66
CA ASN A 666 33.37 22.73 15.39
C ASN A 666 32.64 21.52 14.76
N LEU A 667 32.25 21.61 13.48
CA LEU A 667 31.59 20.50 12.79
C LEU A 667 32.56 19.30 12.74
N PRO A 668 32.17 18.11 13.23
CA PRO A 668 33.02 16.93 13.15
C PRO A 668 33.21 16.52 11.68
N TYR A 669 34.29 15.82 11.39
CA TYR A 669 34.47 15.18 10.09
C TYR A 669 33.42 14.08 9.88
N LEU A 670 32.71 14.13 8.76
CA LEU A 670 31.61 13.22 8.41
C LEU A 670 31.97 12.44 7.13
N PRO A 671 32.80 11.39 7.20
CA PRO A 671 33.31 10.69 6.02
C PRO A 671 32.18 10.15 5.12
N VAL A 672 31.14 9.56 5.69
CA VAL A 672 30.04 8.95 4.92
C VAL A 672 29.14 10.01 4.29
N VAL A 673 28.78 11.06 5.03
CA VAL A 673 28.08 12.23 4.45
C VAL A 673 28.92 12.89 3.34
N SER A 674 30.25 12.93 3.49
CA SER A 674 31.15 13.57 2.54
C SER A 674 31.31 12.78 1.24
N MET A 675 31.43 11.45 1.30
CA MET A 675 31.46 10.59 0.09
C MET A 675 30.12 10.61 -0.66
N LEU A 676 29.01 10.86 0.05
CA LEU A 676 27.69 11.08 -0.54
C LEU A 676 27.49 12.51 -1.05
N ASN A 677 28.55 13.32 -1.19
CA ASN A 677 28.48 14.71 -1.63
C ASN A 677 27.46 15.56 -0.82
N GLY A 678 27.36 15.28 0.48
CA GLY A 678 26.51 16.01 1.41
C GLY A 678 27.11 17.35 1.80
N LYS A 679 26.71 18.42 1.08
CA LYS A 679 27.25 19.78 1.22
C LYS A 679 26.57 20.60 2.31
N TYR A 680 25.25 20.47 2.45
CA TYR A 680 24.46 21.29 3.37
C TYR A 680 23.77 20.47 4.45
N ILE A 681 23.88 20.92 5.70
CA ILE A 681 23.21 20.35 6.86
C ILE A 681 22.20 21.35 7.41
N ILE A 682 20.92 20.98 7.40
CA ILE A 682 19.84 21.80 7.92
C ILE A 682 19.59 21.42 9.37
N VAL A 683 19.90 22.37 10.27
CA VAL A 683 19.69 22.24 11.72
C VAL A 683 18.37 22.88 12.18
N GLY A 684 17.75 23.72 11.33
CA GLY A 684 16.45 24.33 11.54
C GLY A 684 15.98 25.17 10.35
N ALA A 685 14.66 25.38 10.24
CA ALA A 685 14.04 26.03 9.09
C ALA A 685 14.42 27.51 8.89
N GLU A 686 14.67 28.23 9.98
CA GLU A 686 14.84 29.69 10.00
C GLU A 686 16.31 30.14 10.02
N TYR A 687 17.26 29.19 10.11
CA TYR A 687 18.68 29.47 10.24
C TYR A 687 19.43 29.15 8.94
N PRO A 688 20.58 29.79 8.68
CA PRO A 688 21.47 29.35 7.60
C PRO A 688 21.87 27.87 7.78
N PRO A 689 22.10 27.14 6.67
CA PRO A 689 22.60 25.77 6.76
C PRO A 689 24.03 25.76 7.30
N VAL A 690 24.41 24.67 7.94
CA VAL A 690 25.82 24.37 8.21
C VAL A 690 26.41 23.73 6.95
N VAL A 691 27.57 24.22 6.51
CA VAL A 691 28.24 23.77 5.28
C VAL A 691 29.30 22.73 5.64
N ASN A 692 29.20 21.55 5.04
CA ASN A 692 30.26 20.55 5.10
C ASN A 692 31.37 20.95 4.11
N GLY A 693 32.51 21.40 4.63
CA GLY A 693 33.67 21.80 3.80
C GLY A 693 34.50 20.63 3.26
N HIS A 694 34.17 19.39 3.63
CA HIS A 694 34.94 18.18 3.30
C HIS A 694 34.26 17.28 2.25
N THR A 695 33.27 17.79 1.50
CA THR A 695 32.62 17.04 0.42
C THR A 695 33.61 16.55 -0.63
N PHE A 696 33.46 15.29 -1.08
CA PHE A 696 34.34 14.73 -2.12
C PHE A 696 33.93 15.16 -3.54
N GLY A 697 32.80 15.86 -3.67
CA GLY A 697 32.24 16.28 -4.96
C GLY A 697 31.46 15.16 -5.66
N ASN A 698 31.10 15.39 -6.92
CA ASN A 698 30.26 14.47 -7.70
C ASN A 698 31.03 13.23 -8.19
N ALA A 699 32.34 13.37 -8.37
CA ALA A 699 33.25 12.28 -8.70
C ALA A 699 34.67 12.69 -8.31
N TRP A 700 35.48 11.72 -7.89
CA TRP A 700 36.89 11.94 -7.54
C TRP A 700 37.74 10.75 -7.99
N PHE A 701 39.03 11.00 -8.17
CA PHE A 701 39.99 9.95 -8.43
C PHE A 701 40.53 9.40 -7.12
N VAL A 702 40.74 8.08 -7.08
CA VAL A 702 41.36 7.39 -5.96
C VAL A 702 42.73 6.85 -6.39
N ASP A 703 43.68 6.85 -5.46
CA ASP A 703 45.06 6.43 -5.72
C ASP A 703 45.29 4.96 -5.40
N SER A 704 44.46 4.39 -4.53
CA SER A 704 44.58 3.00 -4.09
C SER A 704 43.24 2.32 -3.84
N PHE A 705 43.28 1.02 -3.62
CA PHE A 705 42.12 0.26 -3.15
C PHE A 705 42.50 -0.73 -2.05
N VAL A 706 41.50 -1.09 -1.24
CA VAL A 706 41.53 -2.22 -0.32
C VAL A 706 40.48 -3.23 -0.76
N ALA A 707 40.90 -4.49 -0.89
CA ALA A 707 40.00 -5.59 -1.20
C ALA A 707 39.22 -6.02 0.05
N ALA A 708 37.92 -6.22 -0.10
CA ALA A 708 37.06 -6.79 0.92
C ALA A 708 36.70 -8.24 0.55
N ASP A 709 36.95 -9.18 1.48
CA ASP A 709 36.74 -10.61 1.27
C ASP A 709 35.28 -11.03 1.50
N SER A 710 34.47 -10.18 2.13
CA SER A 710 33.05 -10.40 2.39
C SER A 710 32.26 -9.09 2.50
N PRO A 711 30.92 -9.10 2.40
CA PRO A 711 30.11 -7.91 2.65
C PRO A 711 30.31 -7.30 4.05
N ASP A 712 30.53 -8.13 5.07
CA ASP A 712 30.82 -7.66 6.43
C ASP A 712 32.16 -6.91 6.51
N ASP A 713 33.17 -7.40 5.80
CA ASP A 713 34.46 -6.74 5.69
C ASP A 713 34.34 -5.44 4.87
N GLU A 714 33.59 -5.47 3.76
CA GLU A 714 33.39 -4.30 2.88
C GLU A 714 32.78 -3.12 3.65
N ILE A 715 31.67 -3.35 4.38
CA ILE A 715 31.04 -2.29 5.16
C ILE A 715 31.89 -1.88 6.35
N ALA A 716 32.75 -2.74 6.92
CA ALA A 716 33.61 -2.36 8.04
C ALA A 716 34.77 -1.47 7.59
N LEU A 717 35.42 -1.85 6.48
CA LEU A 717 36.59 -1.19 5.92
C LEU A 717 36.35 0.28 5.55
N ILE A 718 35.13 0.66 5.15
CA ILE A 718 34.83 2.07 4.85
C ILE A 718 34.96 2.99 6.08
N GLY A 719 34.92 2.43 7.29
CA GLY A 719 35.18 3.17 8.53
C GLY A 719 36.65 3.20 8.96
N GLU A 720 37.52 2.46 8.27
CA GLU A 720 38.92 2.26 8.63
C GLU A 720 39.91 2.95 7.67
N VAL A 721 39.47 3.24 6.44
CA VAL A 721 40.31 3.85 5.39
C VAL A 721 39.84 5.26 5.03
N ASP A 722 40.74 6.05 4.44
CA ASP A 722 40.39 7.34 3.86
C ASP A 722 39.78 7.13 2.46
N LEU A 723 38.45 7.24 2.40
CA LEU A 723 37.65 7.02 1.19
C LEU A 723 37.90 8.08 0.09
N HIS A 724 38.55 9.19 0.41
CA HIS A 724 38.92 10.17 -0.60
C HIS A 724 40.07 9.66 -1.48
N ASP A 725 40.98 8.86 -0.91
CA ASP A 725 42.20 8.40 -1.60
C ASP A 725 42.19 6.88 -1.86
N THR A 726 41.35 6.13 -1.13
CA THR A 726 41.32 4.66 -1.13
C THR A 726 39.91 4.12 -1.31
N ALA A 727 39.66 3.42 -2.41
CA ALA A 727 38.39 2.73 -2.62
C ALA A 727 38.34 1.38 -1.88
N VAL A 728 37.19 1.04 -1.29
CA VAL A 728 36.92 -0.32 -0.79
C VAL A 728 36.16 -1.10 -1.86
N ILE A 729 36.68 -2.25 -2.29
CA ILE A 729 36.12 -3.04 -3.40
C ILE A 729 35.88 -4.48 -2.96
N GLY A 730 34.64 -4.94 -3.07
CA GLY A 730 34.25 -6.33 -2.81
C GLY A 730 34.85 -7.35 -3.79
N ASP A 731 34.95 -8.59 -3.36
CA ASP A 731 35.43 -9.75 -4.15
C ASP A 731 34.60 -10.01 -5.42
N ASP A 732 33.30 -9.64 -5.40
CA ASP A 732 32.38 -9.67 -6.53
C ASP A 732 32.80 -8.76 -7.70
N PHE A 733 33.76 -7.85 -7.47
CA PHE A 733 34.40 -7.01 -8.49
C PHE A 733 35.92 -7.24 -8.58
N SER A 734 36.38 -8.48 -8.42
CA SER A 734 37.80 -8.87 -8.61
C SER A 734 38.42 -8.36 -9.92
N TRP A 735 37.66 -8.32 -11.02
CA TRP A 735 38.14 -7.74 -12.29
C TRP A 735 38.54 -6.26 -12.15
N ALA A 736 37.84 -5.48 -11.30
CA ALA A 736 38.14 -4.08 -11.06
C ALA A 736 39.38 -3.95 -10.16
N GLN A 737 39.55 -4.86 -9.20
CA GLN A 737 40.77 -4.98 -8.40
C GLN A 737 41.99 -5.28 -9.27
N GLU A 738 41.85 -6.16 -10.27
CA GLU A 738 42.91 -6.50 -11.23
C GLU A 738 43.20 -5.37 -12.24
N ALA A 739 42.16 -4.62 -12.64
CA ALA A 739 42.27 -3.51 -13.58
C ALA A 739 42.78 -2.20 -12.93
N PHE A 740 42.87 -2.15 -11.60
CA PHE A 740 43.38 -0.99 -10.88
C PHE A 740 44.85 -0.71 -11.27
N PRO A 741 45.25 0.56 -11.45
CA PRO A 741 46.61 0.89 -11.89
C PRO A 741 47.71 0.24 -11.04
N ALA A 742 48.77 -0.26 -11.69
CA ALA A 742 49.81 -1.05 -11.03
C ALA A 742 50.51 -0.30 -9.88
N GLY A 743 50.53 -0.90 -8.68
CA GLY A 743 51.12 -0.32 -7.46
C GLY A 743 50.12 0.25 -6.44
N ALA A 744 48.82 0.20 -6.77
CA ALA A 744 47.72 0.80 -6.01
C ALA A 744 47.03 -0.13 -4.98
N SER A 745 47.47 -1.38 -4.83
CA SER A 745 46.88 -2.30 -3.84
C SER A 745 47.45 -2.03 -2.45
N GLY A 746 46.66 -1.41 -1.56
CA GLY A 746 47.04 -1.23 -0.17
C GLY A 746 46.93 -2.55 0.60
N SER A 747 48.01 -3.02 1.24
CA SER A 747 47.88 -4.08 2.25
C SER A 747 47.06 -3.52 3.42
N GLY A 748 45.95 -4.17 3.80
CA GLY A 748 44.99 -3.75 4.84
C GLY A 748 45.56 -3.55 6.25
N GLN A 749 46.53 -2.66 6.39
CA GLN A 749 47.15 -2.20 7.62
C GLN A 749 47.13 -0.69 7.56
N ALA A 750 46.42 -0.06 8.50
CA ALA A 750 46.39 1.38 8.71
C ALA A 750 47.83 1.95 8.77
N GLY A 751 48.31 2.41 7.61
CA GLY A 751 49.59 3.05 7.42
C GLY A 751 49.34 4.54 7.22
N THR A 752 50.07 5.35 7.97
CA THR A 752 50.04 6.82 7.94
C THR A 752 49.97 7.39 6.52
N VAL A 753 48.88 8.12 6.29
CA VAL A 753 48.55 8.91 5.10
C VAL A 753 49.69 9.88 4.77
N ALA A 754 50.18 9.85 3.52
CA ALA A 754 51.03 10.90 2.98
C ALA A 754 50.14 12.10 2.61
N SER A 755 50.52 13.29 3.07
CA SER A 755 49.78 14.53 2.88
C SER A 755 49.55 14.90 1.41
N HIS A 756 48.33 15.36 1.14
CA HIS A 756 47.77 15.87 -0.11
C HIS A 756 48.38 17.23 -0.52
N ASP A 757 49.56 17.21 -1.15
CA ASP A 757 50.18 18.38 -1.79
C ASP A 757 50.65 18.06 -3.23
N GLY A 758 50.12 17.00 -3.86
CA GLY A 758 50.75 16.43 -5.07
C GLY A 758 49.84 15.77 -6.10
N LEU A 759 48.55 16.14 -6.22
CA LEU A 759 47.88 15.91 -7.51
C LEU A 759 48.63 16.73 -8.56
N ALA A 760 49.11 16.09 -9.64
CA ALA A 760 49.64 16.84 -10.77
C ALA A 760 48.56 17.84 -11.22
N GLU A 761 48.91 19.13 -11.37
CA GLU A 761 48.01 20.25 -11.72
C GLU A 761 47.18 20.07 -13.01
N SER A 762 47.15 18.87 -13.62
CA SER A 762 46.55 18.53 -14.90
C SER A 762 45.44 17.47 -14.86
N GLU A 763 45.18 16.78 -13.74
CA GLU A 763 44.08 15.80 -13.67
C GLU A 763 42.78 16.44 -13.18
N SER A 764 41.67 16.16 -13.86
CA SER A 764 40.36 16.68 -13.45
C SER A 764 39.23 15.77 -13.86
N ILE A 765 38.17 15.74 -13.06
CA ILE A 765 36.87 15.17 -13.41
C ILE A 765 35.77 16.08 -12.88
N VAL A 766 34.86 16.50 -13.75
CA VAL A 766 33.82 17.48 -13.41
C VAL A 766 32.51 17.07 -14.05
N MET A 767 31.43 17.08 -13.27
CA MET A 767 30.08 16.89 -13.82
C MET A 767 29.72 18.07 -14.72
N THR A 768 29.33 17.78 -15.95
CA THR A 768 28.94 18.78 -16.96
C THR A 768 27.43 18.81 -17.20
N HIS A 769 26.73 17.73 -16.85
CA HIS A 769 25.29 17.64 -16.97
C HIS A 769 24.69 16.71 -15.93
N TYR A 770 23.53 17.10 -15.41
CA TYR A 770 22.71 16.28 -14.55
C TYR A 770 21.30 16.14 -15.13
N ALA A 771 20.86 14.90 -15.27
CA ALA A 771 19.47 14.49 -15.34
C ALA A 771 19.29 13.19 -14.53
N PRO A 772 18.11 12.92 -13.95
CA PRO A 772 17.91 11.76 -13.09
C PRO A 772 18.25 10.42 -13.76
N ASN A 773 18.10 10.31 -15.09
CA ASN A 773 18.40 9.12 -15.89
C ASN A 773 19.69 9.24 -16.72
N GLU A 774 20.38 10.38 -16.71
CA GLU A 774 21.61 10.60 -17.50
C GLU A 774 22.55 11.59 -16.80
N LEU A 775 23.77 11.17 -16.52
CA LEU A 775 24.82 11.98 -15.90
C LEU A 775 25.98 12.10 -16.87
N ARG A 776 26.57 13.30 -17.00
CA ARG A 776 27.73 13.52 -17.86
C ARG A 776 28.88 14.14 -17.10
N TYR A 777 30.09 13.66 -17.37
CA TYR A 777 31.32 14.14 -16.76
C TYR A 777 32.35 14.43 -17.85
N SER A 778 33.10 15.51 -17.71
CA SER A 778 34.32 15.75 -18.47
C SER A 778 35.50 15.29 -17.62
N TYR A 779 36.46 14.61 -18.22
CA TYR A 779 37.69 14.21 -17.54
C TYR A 779 38.94 14.54 -18.36
N SER A 780 40.06 14.71 -17.66
CA SER A 780 41.41 14.80 -18.21
C SER A 780 42.36 14.08 -17.25
N THR A 781 43.15 13.14 -17.73
CA THR A 781 44.12 12.37 -16.92
C THR A 781 45.31 11.91 -17.76
N GLY A 782 46.48 11.83 -17.11
CA GLY A 782 47.73 11.43 -17.75
C GLY A 782 47.97 9.92 -17.80
N SER A 783 47.17 9.13 -17.09
CA SER A 783 47.26 7.67 -17.01
C SER A 783 45.87 7.07 -16.83
N ASP A 784 45.74 5.74 -16.92
CA ASP A 784 44.49 5.11 -16.53
C ASP A 784 44.22 5.39 -15.04
N ARG A 785 42.99 5.78 -14.69
CA ARG A 785 42.60 6.16 -13.32
C ARG A 785 41.34 5.44 -12.88
N ALA A 786 41.30 5.08 -11.60
CA ALA A 786 40.08 4.70 -10.94
C ALA A 786 39.32 5.95 -10.49
N VAL A 787 38.05 6.04 -10.87
CA VAL A 787 37.14 7.11 -10.45
C VAL A 787 36.02 6.50 -9.62
N ILE A 788 35.69 7.16 -8.51
CA ILE A 788 34.47 6.92 -7.75
C ILE A 788 33.49 8.05 -8.04
N PHE A 789 32.25 7.70 -8.36
CA PHE A 789 31.15 8.64 -8.52
C PHE A 789 30.35 8.65 -7.23
N SER A 790 29.97 9.83 -6.75
CA SER A 790 29.06 9.98 -5.63
C SER A 790 27.62 9.62 -6.03
N GLU A 791 27.41 8.43 -6.60
CA GLU A 791 26.17 7.98 -7.20
C GLU A 791 25.90 6.53 -6.78
N ILE A 792 24.67 6.25 -6.36
CA ILE A 792 24.32 4.96 -5.76
C ILE A 792 24.40 3.82 -6.78
N TYR A 793 25.23 2.82 -6.51
CA TYR A 793 25.35 1.59 -7.29
C TYR A 793 24.06 0.78 -7.22
N TYR A 794 23.54 0.44 -8.39
CA TYR A 794 22.44 -0.50 -8.56
C TYR A 794 22.80 -1.46 -9.70
N PRO A 795 22.77 -2.79 -9.49
CA PRO A 795 23.34 -3.76 -10.43
C PRO A 795 22.70 -3.80 -11.83
N GLU A 796 21.47 -3.29 -11.98
CA GLU A 796 20.76 -3.34 -13.26
C GLU A 796 20.57 -1.94 -13.86
N GLY A 797 20.85 -1.80 -15.15
CA GLY A 797 20.31 -0.71 -15.97
C GLY A 797 21.18 0.54 -16.12
N TRP A 798 22.20 0.73 -15.28
CA TRP A 798 23.21 1.77 -15.51
C TRP A 798 24.27 1.29 -16.50
N THR A 799 24.60 2.14 -17.45
CA THR A 799 25.67 1.95 -18.45
C THR A 799 26.57 3.17 -18.42
N LEU A 800 27.88 2.98 -18.63
CA LEU A 800 28.86 4.06 -18.72
C LEU A 800 29.52 4.00 -20.09
N THR A 801 29.45 5.11 -20.82
CA THR A 801 30.08 5.25 -22.14
C THR A 801 31.16 6.32 -22.09
N CYS A 802 32.38 5.99 -22.49
CA CYS A 802 33.48 6.92 -22.67
C CYS A 802 33.53 7.41 -24.12
N ILE A 803 33.66 8.72 -24.30
CA ILE A 803 33.77 9.40 -25.59
C ILE A 803 35.08 10.21 -25.57
N PRO A 804 36.18 9.68 -26.14
CA PRO A 804 37.47 10.36 -26.17
C PRO A 804 37.44 11.66 -26.99
N ALA A 805 38.17 12.67 -26.54
CA ALA A 805 38.30 13.94 -27.24
C ALA A 805 39.05 13.78 -28.57
N GLY A 806 38.47 14.29 -29.66
CA GLY A 806 39.11 14.32 -30.98
C GLY A 806 38.90 13.07 -31.86
N GLU A 807 38.41 11.96 -31.31
CA GLU A 807 38.11 10.74 -32.06
C GLU A 807 36.62 10.64 -32.46
N GLY A 808 36.14 11.54 -33.32
CA GLY A 808 34.84 11.39 -34.01
C GLY A 808 33.67 10.82 -33.18
N THR A 809 32.91 9.88 -33.76
CA THR A 809 31.77 9.16 -33.12
C THR A 809 32.19 7.85 -32.44
N SER A 810 33.48 7.59 -32.20
CA SER A 810 33.87 6.38 -31.46
C SER A 810 33.54 6.55 -29.98
N SER A 811 32.82 5.57 -29.45
CA SER A 811 32.43 5.49 -28.05
C SER A 811 32.71 4.09 -27.55
N GLU A 812 33.26 3.96 -26.35
CA GLU A 812 33.52 2.69 -25.70
C GLU A 812 32.65 2.56 -24.46
N GLU A 813 32.00 1.41 -24.27
CA GLU A 813 31.26 1.11 -23.05
C GLU A 813 32.24 0.60 -21.99
N LEU A 814 32.31 1.30 -20.85
CA LEU A 814 33.18 0.95 -19.73
C LEU A 814 32.36 0.19 -18.66
N PRO A 815 32.91 -0.89 -18.07
CA PRO A 815 32.23 -1.59 -16.99
C PRO A 815 32.21 -0.75 -15.71
N LEU A 816 31.07 -0.77 -15.02
CA LEU A 816 30.90 -0.19 -13.68
C LEU A 816 31.14 -1.24 -12.60
N PHE A 817 31.72 -0.82 -11.48
CA PHE A 817 31.83 -1.63 -10.26
C PHE A 817 31.21 -0.92 -9.06
N ARG A 818 31.00 -1.67 -7.96
CA ARG A 818 30.61 -1.11 -6.67
C ARG A 818 31.86 -0.78 -5.86
N ALA A 819 31.91 0.45 -5.35
CA ALA A 819 32.94 0.93 -4.44
C ALA A 819 32.29 1.43 -3.15
N ASP A 820 33.06 1.43 -2.06
CA ASP A 820 32.71 2.09 -0.80
C ASP A 820 31.31 1.72 -0.33
N TRP A 821 31.05 0.41 -0.33
CA TRP A 821 29.79 -0.24 0.03
C TRP A 821 28.60 0.01 -0.90
N ILE A 822 28.47 1.20 -1.51
CA ILE A 822 27.25 1.63 -2.20
C ILE A 822 27.45 2.55 -3.41
N LEU A 823 28.66 3.03 -3.69
CA LEU A 823 28.94 3.98 -4.76
C LEU A 823 29.31 3.28 -6.07
N ARG A 824 29.13 3.97 -7.20
CA ARG A 824 29.58 3.50 -8.52
C ARG A 824 31.05 3.87 -8.72
N GLY A 825 31.83 2.93 -9.23
CA GLY A 825 33.21 3.15 -9.68
C GLY A 825 33.43 2.74 -11.13
N ALA A 826 34.45 3.30 -11.76
CA ALA A 826 34.93 2.87 -13.08
C ALA A 826 36.46 3.03 -13.19
N ILE A 827 37.07 2.25 -14.08
CA ILE A 827 38.45 2.47 -14.53
C ILE A 827 38.37 3.20 -15.87
N ILE A 828 38.90 4.43 -15.92
CA ILE A 828 38.87 5.26 -17.12
C ILE A 828 40.27 5.32 -17.76
N PRO A 829 40.37 5.32 -19.10
CA PRO A 829 41.65 5.35 -19.79
C PRO A 829 42.31 6.72 -19.69
N ALA A 830 43.64 6.75 -19.87
CA ALA A 830 44.39 7.99 -20.04
C ALA A 830 43.86 8.84 -21.20
N GLY A 831 43.83 10.17 -21.03
CA GLY A 831 43.43 11.12 -22.06
C GLY A 831 42.39 12.13 -21.58
N GLU A 832 41.73 12.76 -22.54
CA GLU A 832 40.64 13.71 -22.32
C GLU A 832 39.37 13.18 -22.97
N GLY A 833 38.22 13.38 -22.35
CA GLY A 833 36.95 12.92 -22.92
C GLY A 833 35.72 13.24 -22.08
N GLU A 834 34.58 12.77 -22.57
CA GLU A 834 33.31 12.80 -21.87
C GLU A 834 32.91 11.38 -21.42
N LEU A 835 32.41 11.27 -20.20
CA LEU A 835 31.76 10.07 -19.68
C LEU A 835 30.26 10.32 -19.64
N VAL A 836 29.48 9.45 -20.28
CA VAL A 836 28.02 9.49 -20.28
C VAL A 836 27.50 8.27 -19.55
N MET A 837 26.87 8.49 -18.40
CA MET A 837 26.27 7.44 -17.58
C MET A 837 24.74 7.49 -17.73
N ARG A 838 24.11 6.40 -18.20
CA ARG A 838 22.67 6.40 -18.51
C ARG A 838 21.94 5.21 -17.89
N PHE A 839 20.74 5.46 -17.36
CA PHE A 839 19.85 4.45 -16.78
C PHE A 839 18.76 4.02 -17.78
N ASP A 840 18.89 2.84 -18.38
CA ASP A 840 17.89 2.24 -19.27
C ASP A 840 17.80 0.71 -19.07
N PRO A 841 17.09 0.23 -18.03
CA PRO A 841 17.05 -1.18 -17.69
C PRO A 841 16.30 -2.04 -18.72
N GLN A 842 16.94 -3.11 -19.20
CA GLN A 842 16.33 -4.09 -20.13
C GLN A 842 15.07 -4.76 -19.55
N SER A 843 15.00 -4.90 -18.22
CA SER A 843 13.83 -5.43 -17.50
C SER A 843 12.57 -4.59 -17.77
N TYR A 844 12.71 -3.27 -17.86
CA TYR A 844 11.62 -2.37 -18.23
C TYR A 844 11.20 -2.55 -19.69
N ARG A 845 12.15 -2.53 -20.64
CA ARG A 845 11.87 -2.68 -22.08
C ARG A 845 11.14 -3.99 -22.40
N THR A 846 11.58 -5.08 -21.77
CA THR A 846 10.96 -6.39 -21.90
C THR A 846 9.54 -6.39 -21.31
N GLY A 847 9.37 -5.83 -20.11
CA GLY A 847 8.07 -5.70 -19.46
C GLY A 847 7.07 -4.86 -20.27
N GLU A 848 7.54 -3.78 -20.89
CA GLU A 848 6.74 -2.91 -21.76
C GLU A 848 6.17 -3.69 -22.96
N ALA A 849 7.02 -4.43 -23.68
CA ALA A 849 6.60 -5.19 -24.85
C ALA A 849 5.58 -6.29 -24.50
N LEU A 850 5.81 -7.02 -23.41
CA LEU A 850 4.92 -8.09 -22.94
C LEU A 850 3.59 -7.55 -22.41
N SER A 851 3.62 -6.44 -21.67
CA SER A 851 2.43 -5.71 -21.22
C SER A 851 1.56 -5.31 -22.41
N ARG A 852 2.18 -4.73 -23.45
CA ARG A 852 1.48 -4.31 -24.68
C ARG A 852 0.78 -5.46 -25.39
N ALA A 853 1.50 -6.55 -25.63
CA ALA A 853 0.94 -7.74 -26.28
C ALA A 853 -0.23 -8.33 -25.46
N SER A 854 -0.10 -8.36 -24.13
CA SER A 854 -1.13 -8.86 -23.22
C SER A 854 -2.36 -7.98 -23.19
N SER A 855 -2.19 -6.65 -23.15
CA SER A 855 -3.30 -5.69 -23.14
C SER A 855 -4.11 -5.74 -24.44
N ILE A 856 -3.44 -5.85 -25.60
CA ILE A 856 -4.13 -6.06 -26.90
C ILE A 856 -4.94 -7.36 -26.85
N THR A 857 -4.33 -8.44 -26.40
CA THR A 857 -4.99 -9.76 -26.30
C THR A 857 -6.23 -9.68 -25.40
N LEU A 858 -6.13 -9.07 -24.23
CA LEU A 858 -7.23 -8.96 -23.28
C LEU A 858 -8.39 -8.11 -23.84
N LEU A 859 -8.09 -7.00 -24.51
CA LEU A 859 -9.11 -6.15 -25.13
C LEU A 859 -9.84 -6.87 -26.27
N LEU A 860 -9.12 -7.60 -27.11
CA LEU A 860 -9.71 -8.43 -28.17
C LEU A 860 -10.63 -9.51 -27.58
N LEU A 861 -10.19 -10.21 -26.53
CA LEU A 861 -11.02 -11.20 -25.83
C LEU A 861 -12.29 -10.58 -25.23
N LEU A 862 -12.21 -9.36 -24.71
CA LEU A 862 -13.38 -8.64 -24.20
C LEU A 862 -14.38 -8.33 -25.31
N ILE A 863 -13.93 -7.77 -26.43
CA ILE A 863 -14.79 -7.45 -27.57
C ILE A 863 -15.43 -8.72 -28.15
N LEU A 864 -14.65 -9.78 -28.36
CA LEU A 864 -15.13 -11.03 -28.93
C LEU A 864 -16.13 -11.75 -28.02
N SER A 865 -15.86 -11.81 -26.71
CA SER A 865 -16.75 -12.46 -25.75
C SER A 865 -18.06 -11.69 -25.53
N ALA A 866 -18.00 -10.36 -25.46
CA ALA A 866 -19.19 -9.51 -25.35
C ALA A 866 -20.03 -9.51 -26.64
N GLY A 867 -19.38 -9.34 -27.80
CA GLY A 867 -20.03 -9.38 -29.12
C GLY A 867 -20.67 -10.74 -29.41
N GLY A 868 -19.97 -11.84 -29.08
CA GLY A 868 -20.52 -13.19 -29.19
C GLY A 868 -21.75 -13.41 -28.32
N MET A 869 -21.76 -12.86 -27.09
CA MET A 869 -22.94 -12.91 -26.22
C MET A 869 -24.13 -12.13 -26.78
N ALA A 870 -23.90 -10.93 -27.34
CA ALA A 870 -24.93 -10.13 -27.98
C ALA A 870 -25.55 -10.84 -29.20
N PHE A 871 -24.71 -11.46 -30.04
CA PHE A 871 -25.14 -12.24 -31.20
C PHE A 871 -25.94 -13.50 -30.82
N ILE A 872 -25.55 -14.21 -29.75
CA ILE A 872 -26.30 -15.37 -29.26
C ILE A 872 -27.67 -14.95 -28.72
N SER A 873 -27.77 -13.78 -28.06
CA SER A 873 -29.07 -13.28 -27.59
C SER A 873 -30.00 -12.89 -28.73
N SER A 874 -29.51 -12.22 -29.79
CA SER A 874 -30.35 -11.81 -30.91
C SER A 874 -30.93 -13.02 -31.67
N ARG A 875 -30.15 -14.09 -31.86
CA ARG A 875 -30.64 -15.31 -32.50
C ARG A 875 -31.68 -16.09 -31.69
N LYS A 876 -31.66 -15.97 -30.36
CA LYS A 876 -32.73 -16.52 -29.51
C LYS A 876 -34.00 -15.65 -29.52
N ASP A 877 -33.91 -14.43 -30.03
CA ASP A 877 -35.05 -13.54 -30.21
C ASP A 877 -35.68 -13.67 -31.61
N GLU A 878 -34.92 -14.17 -32.61
CA GLU A 878 -35.39 -14.47 -33.98
C GLU A 878 -35.99 -15.88 -34.15
N ALA A 879 -35.62 -16.84 -33.28
CA ALA A 879 -36.15 -18.21 -33.23
C ALA A 879 -37.17 -18.35 -32.10
#